data_AF-A0A9W7ZV22-F1
#
_entry.id   AF-A0A9W7ZV22-F1
#
_cell.length_a   1.000
_cell.length_b   1.000
_cell.length_c   1.000
_cell.angle_alpha   90.00
_cell.angle_beta   90.00
_cell.angle_gamma   90.00
#
_symmetry.space_group_name_H-M   'P 1'
#
loop_
_entity.id
_entity.type
_entity.pdbx_description
1 polymer ?
#
loop_
_entity_poly.entity_id
_entity_poly.type
_entity_poly.pdbx_seq_one_letter_code
_entity_poly.pdbx_strand_id
1 'polypeptide(L)'
;MAEIVQFKIEGMLPELEDLEKKKIFNKTEIKAIVKKRTNFEYSVRRRGPTREDFLRYIEYEMNLDALRKKRKSRLGIQSKKTTISDFSITNRIKVIFERALHRHKGDIGLWLQYIDFAKKSGLTRLQSELYARAIQVHPRNTTLWLAAASFEFDENANMAGARTLLQRSLRLNPKEQSLWHTYFRLELIYIEKIKARRRLLSIGGQAGDGPEEKKESADVIRLVPLEDELKNDSENNPRGIRDISEKTRTLMASDNNPFLKGAVTAIIYQKAIEEIPDDLDFRLKFAQMYAETGDADLEEAKQNVFKNIKQDFAKSEGARAFMASSNMKIADPNTPEFVDELERTVTAFHESISELKTSTMYFLFLEFLVKWVRVTTEPNLRLYLSETAKAVFTSAKGEGQLDSSIYKLWLPFVRKQEGDTEYTSSLAIAATEAFPNSPDLWIARINIEMGNAKKGSKAGKRLDSLILDSALSSNAGSYALWYKWLSWIEWQWKNQRISTHEAQKRYISAVTRCGTLTSEYHQTRDMILTRFLDWAARIPRSQLDDGELSRIEDFVGSDDDEEDYEGISEKELKKRFLKRSKNKKLGTNIDSVRAMAKKAQLQTFPTTAFFERCIEYESIHISQLENTHGSSAKRTQDYRDACKHIVMLFESAVRVDNNDSAVWIKYAEFLQKSGQDHKLGDLHWKASAAFTSQDQKSKFDVLANTLIQSFQEIDINNERSGSNQQAKIIAEQLGLNGGFVTEFVEIKDPCRSAIQQGGGVHGNAIYSKFDMEFRVVDHKHQPYDWNNHGRFLCEPREGKRYTIAANISIPNREPILAYSAHFECFCGISGRVGQLADLIQDSRTHADKFPHQLIFGDFNTFGHSLARFSPIFCTDRYRWGSLGMSEPEWWHHHILSWYSNDGPKNLLLQHQPLPRGVDTTDEWLLKNTVNPDWWDPYDVRKDITISNHLGWMKAKVDWSFVRRMKVVSNYMDNEDFQMSDHKCLVLEVDYSTPEQDQKYRELNKLVARDLESRRQSENFHRKAVFAAGGLACAATIFFFKWVRLP
;
A
#
# COMPACT_ATOMS: atom_id res chain seq x y z
N MET A 1 -14.30 6.87 -41.28
CA MET A 1 -14.15 7.02 -39.81
C MET A 1 -15.30 7.85 -39.25
N ALA A 2 -15.42 9.12 -39.67
CA ALA A 2 -16.45 10.05 -39.23
C ALA A 2 -17.88 9.58 -39.54
N GLU A 3 -18.16 9.13 -40.78
CA GLU A 3 -19.49 8.66 -41.19
C GLU A 3 -20.06 7.56 -40.29
N ILE A 4 -19.23 6.62 -39.87
CA ILE A 4 -19.69 5.48 -39.07
C ILE A 4 -19.73 5.85 -37.57
N VAL A 5 -18.99 6.89 -37.13
CA VAL A 5 -19.20 7.48 -35.79
C VAL A 5 -20.54 8.23 -35.78
N GLN A 6 -20.82 9.01 -36.83
CA GLN A 6 -22.07 9.74 -37.02
C GLN A 6 -23.28 8.79 -37.02
N PHE A 7 -23.22 7.71 -37.81
CA PHE A 7 -24.25 6.66 -37.82
C PHE A 7 -24.51 6.07 -36.43
N LYS A 8 -23.47 5.83 -35.63
CA LYS A 8 -23.63 5.33 -34.26
C LYS A 8 -24.33 6.32 -33.36
N ILE A 9 -23.97 7.60 -33.44
CA ILE A 9 -24.58 8.67 -32.64
C ILE A 9 -26.05 8.85 -33.01
N GLU A 10 -26.39 8.79 -34.31
CA GLU A 10 -27.78 8.84 -34.79
C GLU A 10 -28.63 7.70 -34.21
N GLY A 11 -28.06 6.49 -34.13
CA GLY A 11 -28.71 5.36 -33.45
C GLY A 11 -28.98 5.56 -31.96
N MET A 12 -28.33 6.54 -31.31
CA MET A 12 -28.53 6.88 -29.89
C MET A 12 -29.55 8.01 -29.68
N LEU A 13 -30.08 8.64 -30.75
CA LEU A 13 -31.03 9.74 -30.61
C LEU A 13 -32.34 9.33 -29.91
N PRO A 14 -32.98 8.17 -30.23
CA PRO A 14 -34.27 7.82 -29.65
C PRO A 14 -34.24 7.66 -28.12
N GLU A 15 -33.15 7.13 -27.55
CA GLU A 15 -33.01 7.00 -26.09
C GLU A 15 -32.78 8.36 -25.41
N LEU A 16 -32.15 9.31 -26.09
CA LEU A 16 -31.89 10.64 -25.55
C LEU A 16 -33.15 11.49 -25.57
N GLU A 17 -33.96 11.39 -26.64
CA GLU A 17 -35.28 12.01 -26.70
C GLU A 17 -36.22 11.50 -25.60
N ASP A 18 -36.17 10.20 -25.28
CA ASP A 18 -36.94 9.62 -24.19
C ASP A 18 -36.49 10.14 -22.81
N LEU A 19 -35.17 10.26 -22.60
CA LEU A 19 -34.61 10.86 -21.38
C LEU A 19 -34.99 12.34 -21.23
N GLU A 20 -35.12 13.06 -22.34
CA GLU A 20 -35.59 14.44 -22.38
C GLU A 20 -37.08 14.55 -22.01
N LYS A 21 -37.92 13.71 -22.63
CA LYS A 21 -39.37 13.68 -22.40
C LYS A 21 -39.69 13.38 -20.94
N LYS A 22 -38.93 12.48 -20.31
CA LYS A 22 -39.04 12.15 -18.87
C LYS A 22 -38.48 13.24 -17.95
N LYS A 23 -37.89 14.31 -18.48
CA LYS A 23 -37.22 15.39 -17.73
C LYS A 23 -36.13 14.87 -16.78
N ILE A 24 -35.54 13.71 -17.07
CA ILE A 24 -34.42 13.16 -16.30
C ILE A 24 -33.14 13.92 -16.63
N PHE A 25 -32.99 14.27 -17.91
CA PHE A 25 -31.95 15.14 -18.42
C PHE A 25 -32.57 16.28 -19.20
N ASN A 26 -31.98 17.48 -19.07
CA ASN A 26 -32.39 18.62 -19.87
C ASN A 26 -31.73 18.56 -21.27
N LYS A 27 -32.29 19.29 -22.25
CA LYS A 27 -31.74 19.40 -23.63
C LYS A 27 -30.25 19.68 -23.67
N THR A 28 -29.82 20.43 -22.67
CA THR A 28 -28.48 20.93 -22.53
C THR A 28 -27.48 19.86 -22.07
N GLU A 29 -27.87 19.04 -21.10
CA GLU A 29 -27.14 17.87 -20.64
C GLU A 29 -27.11 16.80 -21.73
N ILE A 30 -28.21 16.63 -22.48
CA ILE A 30 -28.26 15.70 -23.61
C ILE A 30 -27.23 16.08 -24.68
N LYS A 31 -27.09 17.37 -25.02
CA LYS A 31 -26.03 17.84 -25.92
C LYS A 31 -24.62 17.52 -25.40
N ALA A 32 -24.41 17.64 -24.08
CA ALA A 32 -23.14 17.28 -23.46
C ALA A 32 -22.88 15.76 -23.51
N ILE A 33 -23.92 14.93 -23.32
CA ILE A 33 -23.85 13.46 -23.45
C ILE A 33 -23.50 13.07 -24.89
N VAL A 34 -24.18 13.64 -25.89
CA VAL A 34 -23.88 13.40 -27.32
C VAL A 34 -22.42 13.74 -27.61
N LYS A 35 -21.96 14.93 -27.21
CA LYS A 35 -20.58 15.37 -27.45
C LYS A 35 -19.54 14.42 -26.83
N LYS A 36 -19.75 13.98 -25.58
CA LYS A 36 -18.83 13.04 -24.92
C LYS A 36 -18.83 11.68 -25.60
N ARG A 37 -19.99 11.15 -25.96
CA ARG A 37 -20.10 9.87 -26.70
C ARG A 37 -19.41 9.94 -28.05
N THR A 38 -19.55 11.05 -28.77
CA THR A 38 -18.83 11.26 -30.04
C THR A 38 -17.32 11.20 -29.85
N ASN A 39 -16.78 11.87 -28.81
CA ASN A 39 -15.35 11.83 -28.52
C ASN A 39 -14.87 10.41 -28.17
N PHE A 40 -15.60 9.68 -27.34
CA PHE A 40 -15.25 8.29 -27.01
C PHE A 40 -15.33 7.36 -28.23
N GLU A 41 -16.32 7.54 -29.10
CA GLU A 41 -16.43 6.75 -30.34
C GLU A 41 -15.29 7.05 -31.32
N TYR A 42 -14.78 8.29 -31.37
CA TYR A 42 -13.55 8.59 -32.12
C TYR A 42 -12.31 7.92 -31.48
N SER A 43 -12.17 8.00 -30.15
CA SER A 43 -11.03 7.41 -29.42
C SER A 43 -10.97 5.88 -29.57
N VAL A 44 -12.09 5.18 -29.41
CA VAL A 44 -12.15 3.72 -29.52
C VAL A 44 -11.92 3.25 -30.96
N ARG A 45 -12.12 4.12 -31.94
CA ARG A 45 -12.05 3.76 -33.35
C ARG A 45 -10.75 4.15 -34.04
N ARG A 46 -9.88 4.93 -33.37
CA ARG A 46 -8.56 5.30 -33.90
C ARG A 46 -7.74 4.07 -34.31
N ARG A 47 -6.70 4.26 -35.12
CA ARG A 47 -5.80 3.15 -35.47
C ARG A 47 -4.95 2.82 -34.24
N GLY A 48 -5.40 1.85 -33.43
CA GLY A 48 -4.75 1.41 -32.20
C GLY A 48 -5.34 1.99 -30.90
N PRO A 49 -6.65 1.83 -30.62
CA PRO A 49 -7.18 2.08 -29.28
C PRO A 49 -6.45 1.20 -28.27
N THR A 50 -6.16 1.77 -27.11
CA THR A 50 -5.61 1.02 -25.97
C THR A 50 -6.76 0.49 -25.11
N ARG A 51 -6.48 -0.47 -24.23
CA ARG A 51 -7.45 -1.00 -23.26
C ARG A 51 -8.09 0.13 -22.46
N GLU A 52 -7.30 1.12 -22.06
CA GLU A 52 -7.72 2.26 -21.24
C GLU A 52 -8.73 3.16 -21.97
N ASP A 53 -8.72 3.22 -23.31
CA ASP A 53 -9.73 3.96 -24.07
C ASP A 53 -11.12 3.34 -23.92
N PHE A 54 -11.19 2.00 -23.93
CA PHE A 54 -12.44 1.27 -23.71
C PHE A 54 -12.89 1.40 -22.26
N LEU A 55 -11.98 1.23 -21.30
CA LEU A 55 -12.31 1.32 -19.87
C LEU A 55 -12.84 2.70 -19.48
N ARG A 56 -12.21 3.78 -19.95
CA ARG A 56 -12.72 5.15 -19.74
C ARG A 56 -14.11 5.36 -20.33
N TYR A 57 -14.40 4.74 -21.48
CA TYR A 57 -15.72 4.83 -22.09
C TYR A 57 -16.78 4.03 -21.30
N ILE A 58 -16.43 2.83 -20.84
CA ILE A 58 -17.30 1.98 -20.01
C ILE A 58 -17.62 2.69 -18.69
N GLU A 59 -16.60 3.21 -18.00
CA GLU A 59 -16.73 3.93 -16.74
C GLU A 59 -17.65 5.14 -16.90
N TYR A 60 -17.51 5.89 -18.00
CA TYR A 60 -18.40 6.99 -18.31
C TYR A 60 -19.87 6.57 -18.39
N GLU A 61 -20.16 5.51 -19.16
CA GLU A 61 -21.54 5.03 -19.33
C GLU A 61 -22.08 4.42 -18.03
N MET A 62 -21.26 3.76 -17.21
CA MET A 62 -21.65 3.28 -15.87
C MET A 62 -22.03 4.43 -14.93
N ASN A 63 -21.23 5.49 -14.91
CA ASN A 63 -21.51 6.68 -14.11
C ASN A 63 -22.78 7.42 -14.60
N LEU A 64 -23.00 7.44 -15.92
CA LEU A 64 -24.22 7.99 -16.51
C LEU A 64 -25.47 7.17 -16.13
N ASP A 65 -25.36 5.83 -16.11
CA ASP A 65 -26.44 4.94 -15.66
C ASP A 65 -26.78 5.14 -14.18
N ALA A 66 -25.75 5.24 -13.34
CA ALA A 66 -25.91 5.52 -11.91
C ALA A 66 -26.57 6.88 -11.67
N LEU A 67 -26.18 7.91 -12.42
CA LEU A 67 -26.81 9.24 -12.37
C LEU A 67 -28.28 9.20 -12.79
N ARG A 68 -28.58 8.50 -13.90
CA ARG A 68 -29.96 8.28 -14.36
C ARG A 68 -30.82 7.62 -13.29
N LYS A 69 -30.33 6.53 -12.66
CA LYS A 69 -31.02 5.82 -11.57
C LYS A 69 -31.29 6.72 -10.36
N LYS A 70 -30.31 7.49 -9.90
CA LYS A 70 -30.46 8.45 -8.78
C LYS A 70 -31.50 9.53 -9.10
N ARG A 71 -31.46 10.11 -10.30
CA ARG A 71 -32.42 11.15 -10.73
C ARG A 71 -33.83 10.60 -10.89
N LYS A 72 -33.97 9.40 -11.46
CA LYS A 72 -35.26 8.70 -11.57
C LYS A 72 -35.89 8.47 -10.19
N SER A 73 -35.09 8.05 -9.20
CA SER A 73 -35.52 7.88 -7.81
C SER A 73 -35.95 9.21 -7.17
N ARG A 74 -35.11 10.26 -7.28
CA ARG A 74 -35.42 11.60 -6.74
C ARG A 74 -36.69 12.22 -7.31
N LEU A 75 -36.95 12.02 -8.61
CA LEU A 75 -38.13 12.56 -9.29
C LEU A 75 -39.40 11.73 -9.01
N GLY A 76 -39.31 10.63 -8.24
CA GLY A 76 -40.45 9.78 -7.93
C GLY A 76 -41.10 9.15 -9.17
N ILE A 77 -40.37 9.05 -10.29
CA ILE A 77 -40.90 8.51 -11.55
C ILE A 77 -41.02 7.00 -11.42
N GLN A 78 -42.12 6.54 -10.81
CA GLN A 78 -42.56 5.15 -10.85
C GLN A 78 -43.23 4.90 -12.21
N SER A 79 -42.43 4.76 -13.27
CA SER A 79 -43.00 4.45 -14.58
C SER A 79 -43.48 2.99 -14.58
N LYS A 80 -44.80 2.77 -14.68
CA LYS A 80 -45.42 1.44 -14.85
C LYS A 80 -45.03 0.76 -16.16
N LYS A 81 -44.38 1.46 -17.11
CA LYS A 81 -43.91 0.91 -18.38
C LYS A 81 -42.41 1.15 -18.54
N THR A 82 -41.65 0.09 -18.77
CA THR A 82 -40.24 0.17 -19.16
C THR A 82 -40.14 0.85 -20.52
N THR A 83 -39.31 1.89 -20.63
CA THR A 83 -39.07 2.55 -21.93
C THR A 83 -37.65 2.29 -22.41
N ILE A 84 -37.34 2.74 -23.63
CA ILE A 84 -36.05 2.54 -24.29
C ILE A 84 -34.89 3.06 -23.41
N SER A 85 -35.07 4.23 -22.78
CA SER A 85 -34.06 4.83 -21.92
C SER A 85 -33.66 4.01 -20.71
N ASP A 86 -34.45 3.00 -20.28
CA ASP A 86 -34.17 2.21 -19.08
C ASP A 86 -33.10 1.13 -19.32
N PHE A 87 -33.04 0.54 -20.52
CA PHE A 87 -32.11 -0.56 -20.86
C PHE A 87 -30.99 -0.14 -21.84
N SER A 88 -31.14 0.99 -22.52
CA SER A 88 -30.26 1.35 -23.62
C SER A 88 -28.81 1.65 -23.22
N ILE A 89 -28.59 2.29 -22.07
CA ILE A 89 -27.24 2.53 -21.51
C ILE A 89 -26.57 1.20 -21.13
N THR A 90 -27.31 0.30 -20.47
CA THR A 90 -26.81 -1.03 -20.11
C THR A 90 -26.42 -1.83 -21.35
N ASN A 91 -27.24 -1.79 -22.42
CA ASN A 91 -26.91 -2.43 -23.70
C ASN A 91 -25.69 -1.80 -24.37
N ARG A 92 -25.51 -0.48 -24.26
CA ARG A 92 -24.31 0.19 -24.78
C ARG A 92 -23.05 -0.26 -24.06
N ILE A 93 -23.08 -0.34 -22.72
CA ILE A 93 -21.95 -0.83 -21.93
C ILE A 93 -21.55 -2.23 -22.41
N LYS A 94 -22.52 -3.13 -22.62
CA LYS A 94 -22.27 -4.45 -23.23
C LYS A 94 -21.57 -4.34 -24.57
N VAL A 95 -22.11 -3.56 -25.51
CA VAL A 95 -21.51 -3.39 -26.85
C VAL A 95 -20.07 -2.85 -26.78
N ILE A 96 -19.77 -1.96 -25.83
CA ILE A 96 -18.40 -1.44 -25.65
C ILE A 96 -17.48 -2.54 -25.10
N PHE A 97 -17.91 -3.30 -24.10
CA PHE A 97 -17.17 -4.47 -23.60
C PHE A 97 -16.94 -5.52 -24.70
N GLU A 98 -17.95 -5.84 -25.52
CA GLU A 98 -17.80 -6.76 -26.66
C GLU A 98 -16.73 -6.28 -27.66
N ARG A 99 -16.71 -4.97 -27.96
CA ARG A 99 -15.69 -4.39 -28.83
C ARG A 99 -14.30 -4.43 -28.19
N ALA A 100 -14.21 -4.21 -26.88
CA ALA A 100 -12.97 -4.29 -26.13
C ALA A 100 -12.41 -5.73 -26.16
N LEU A 101 -13.27 -6.71 -25.87
CA LEU A 101 -12.92 -8.13 -25.89
C LEU A 101 -12.57 -8.66 -27.27
N HIS A 102 -13.23 -8.18 -28.32
CA HIS A 102 -12.88 -8.57 -29.70
C HIS A 102 -11.43 -8.22 -30.04
N ARG A 103 -10.91 -7.11 -29.49
CA ARG A 103 -9.53 -6.66 -29.72
C ARG A 103 -8.53 -7.20 -28.70
N HIS A 104 -8.92 -7.24 -27.42
CA HIS A 104 -8.08 -7.59 -26.27
C HIS A 104 -8.53 -8.90 -25.61
N LYS A 105 -8.83 -9.93 -26.41
CA LYS A 105 -9.32 -11.24 -25.93
C LYS A 105 -8.38 -11.93 -24.92
N GLY A 106 -7.08 -11.62 -24.96
CA GLY A 106 -6.06 -12.20 -24.07
C GLY A 106 -6.05 -11.64 -22.65
N ASP A 107 -6.70 -10.50 -22.40
CA ASP A 107 -6.68 -9.86 -21.08
C ASP A 107 -7.76 -10.44 -20.16
N ILE A 108 -7.36 -11.29 -19.21
CA ILE A 108 -8.25 -11.90 -18.22
C ILE A 108 -8.89 -10.83 -17.31
N GLY A 109 -8.18 -9.73 -17.03
CA GLY A 109 -8.71 -8.65 -16.21
C GLY A 109 -9.93 -7.98 -16.85
N LEU A 110 -9.92 -7.81 -18.17
CA LEU A 110 -11.06 -7.27 -18.91
C LEU A 110 -12.27 -8.22 -18.89
N TRP A 111 -12.05 -9.54 -19.00
CA TRP A 111 -13.12 -10.54 -18.85
C TRP A 111 -13.76 -10.48 -17.46
N LEU A 112 -12.94 -10.45 -16.40
CA LEU A 112 -13.43 -10.39 -15.03
C LEU A 112 -14.21 -9.09 -14.73
N GLN A 113 -13.76 -7.95 -15.25
CA GLN A 113 -14.49 -6.69 -15.12
C GLN A 113 -15.87 -6.72 -15.80
N TYR A 114 -15.97 -7.37 -16.97
CA TYR A 114 -17.25 -7.51 -17.66
C TYR A 114 -18.20 -8.47 -16.93
N ILE A 115 -17.66 -9.55 -16.37
CA ILE A 115 -18.39 -10.48 -15.51
C ILE A 115 -18.91 -9.78 -14.25
N ASP A 116 -18.08 -8.97 -13.57
CA ASP A 116 -18.48 -8.18 -12.41
C ASP A 116 -19.57 -7.15 -12.75
N PHE A 117 -19.47 -6.51 -13.93
CA PHE A 117 -20.53 -5.64 -14.44
C PHE A 117 -21.85 -6.40 -14.66
N ALA A 118 -21.80 -7.60 -15.23
CA ALA A 118 -22.98 -8.45 -15.43
C ALA A 118 -23.61 -8.85 -14.09
N LYS A 119 -22.79 -9.23 -13.10
CA LYS A 119 -23.21 -9.56 -11.73
C LYS A 119 -23.89 -8.37 -11.04
N LYS A 120 -23.25 -7.19 -11.03
CA LYS A 120 -23.83 -5.95 -10.46
C LYS A 120 -25.12 -5.50 -11.14
N SER A 121 -25.27 -5.83 -12.42
CA SER A 121 -26.48 -5.51 -13.19
C SER A 121 -27.59 -6.56 -13.06
N GLY A 122 -27.35 -7.69 -12.37
CA GLY A 122 -28.30 -8.79 -12.26
C GLY A 122 -28.54 -9.54 -13.57
N LEU A 123 -27.57 -9.53 -14.49
CA LEU A 123 -27.67 -10.13 -15.81
C LEU A 123 -27.10 -11.56 -15.83
N THR A 124 -27.72 -12.47 -15.11
CA THR A 124 -27.24 -13.86 -14.91
C THR A 124 -27.01 -14.62 -16.22
N ARG A 125 -27.91 -14.50 -17.19
CA ARG A 125 -27.76 -15.16 -18.51
C ARG A 125 -26.51 -14.68 -19.27
N LEU A 126 -26.22 -13.38 -19.21
CA LEU A 126 -25.03 -12.82 -19.84
C LEU A 126 -23.78 -13.30 -19.10
N GLN A 127 -23.83 -13.39 -17.77
CA GLN A 127 -22.73 -13.88 -16.96
C GLN A 127 -22.37 -15.33 -17.32
N SER A 128 -23.34 -16.24 -17.45
CA SER A 128 -23.12 -17.62 -17.95
C SER A 128 -22.46 -17.62 -19.34
N GLU A 129 -22.95 -16.80 -20.26
CA GLU A 129 -22.40 -16.69 -21.62
C GLU A 129 -20.95 -16.17 -21.61
N LEU A 130 -20.65 -15.20 -20.75
CA LEU A 130 -19.32 -14.63 -20.61
C LEU A 130 -18.33 -15.62 -20.02
N TYR A 131 -18.73 -16.38 -19.00
CA TYR A 131 -17.90 -17.47 -18.49
C TYR A 131 -17.61 -18.50 -19.59
N ALA A 132 -18.64 -18.93 -20.33
CA ALA A 132 -18.45 -19.90 -21.42
C ALA A 132 -17.47 -19.38 -22.50
N ARG A 133 -17.58 -18.11 -22.90
CA ARG A 133 -16.68 -17.50 -23.89
C ARG A 133 -15.27 -17.25 -23.33
N ALA A 134 -15.15 -16.79 -22.10
CA ALA A 134 -13.85 -16.57 -21.44
C ALA A 134 -13.07 -17.89 -21.34
N ILE A 135 -13.76 -18.96 -20.98
CA ILE A 135 -13.21 -20.31 -20.88
C ILE A 135 -12.75 -20.84 -22.25
N GLN A 136 -13.51 -20.59 -23.33
CA GLN A 136 -13.09 -20.98 -24.68
C GLN A 136 -11.79 -20.30 -25.11
N VAL A 137 -11.57 -19.05 -24.69
CA VAL A 137 -10.33 -18.31 -24.99
C VAL A 137 -9.19 -18.70 -24.04
N HIS A 138 -9.50 -18.98 -22.78
CA HIS A 138 -8.53 -19.25 -21.70
C HIS A 138 -8.73 -20.64 -21.05
N PRO A 139 -8.63 -21.75 -21.80
CA PRO A 139 -9.01 -23.08 -21.30
C PRO A 139 -8.08 -23.64 -20.20
N ARG A 140 -6.85 -23.13 -20.09
CA ARG A 140 -5.87 -23.53 -19.07
C ARG A 140 -6.01 -22.77 -17.75
N ASN A 141 -6.79 -21.69 -17.70
CA ASN A 141 -6.96 -20.92 -16.48
C ASN A 141 -8.00 -21.59 -15.58
N THR A 142 -7.53 -22.29 -14.55
CA THR A 142 -8.34 -23.07 -13.61
C THR A 142 -9.25 -22.19 -12.76
N THR A 143 -8.82 -20.98 -12.42
CA THR A 143 -9.61 -20.00 -11.65
C THR A 143 -10.90 -19.59 -12.37
N LEU A 144 -10.87 -19.43 -13.70
CA LEU A 144 -12.07 -19.11 -14.49
C LEU A 144 -13.08 -20.27 -14.47
N TRP A 145 -12.61 -21.52 -14.55
CA TRP A 145 -13.47 -22.70 -14.46
C TRP A 145 -14.13 -22.83 -13.09
N LEU A 146 -13.36 -22.63 -12.01
CA LEU A 146 -13.86 -22.65 -10.64
C LEU A 146 -14.90 -21.55 -10.40
N ALA A 147 -14.63 -20.33 -10.85
CA ALA A 147 -15.56 -19.20 -10.74
C ALA A 147 -16.86 -19.45 -11.52
N ALA A 148 -16.77 -20.02 -12.73
CA ALA A 148 -17.95 -20.36 -13.52
C ALA A 148 -18.79 -21.46 -12.86
N ALA A 149 -18.15 -22.50 -12.31
CA ALA A 149 -18.84 -23.60 -11.64
C ALA A 149 -19.51 -23.15 -10.33
N SER A 150 -18.85 -22.33 -9.52
CA SER A 150 -19.45 -21.74 -8.31
C SER A 150 -20.61 -20.82 -8.68
N PHE A 151 -20.49 -19.99 -9.72
CA PHE A 151 -21.60 -19.15 -10.18
C PHE A 151 -22.84 -19.96 -10.59
N GLU A 152 -22.66 -21.01 -11.41
CA GLU A 152 -23.78 -21.87 -11.82
C GLU A 152 -24.43 -22.59 -10.62
N PHE A 153 -23.66 -22.97 -9.61
CA PHE A 153 -24.17 -23.66 -8.42
C PHE A 153 -24.82 -22.74 -7.39
N ASP A 154 -24.20 -21.60 -7.08
CA ASP A 154 -24.60 -20.70 -6.01
C ASP A 154 -25.68 -19.70 -6.46
N GLU A 155 -25.55 -19.12 -7.66
CA GLU A 155 -26.45 -18.08 -8.15
C GLU A 155 -27.58 -18.66 -9.05
N ASN A 156 -27.26 -19.60 -9.94
CA ASN A 156 -28.27 -20.20 -10.84
C ASN A 156 -28.92 -21.47 -10.26
N ALA A 157 -28.45 -21.99 -9.12
CA ALA A 157 -28.86 -23.30 -8.56
C ALA A 157 -28.76 -24.47 -9.56
N ASN A 158 -27.97 -24.32 -10.62
CA ASN A 158 -27.84 -25.26 -11.73
C ASN A 158 -26.69 -26.25 -11.47
N MET A 159 -27.00 -27.30 -10.73
CA MET A 159 -26.04 -28.37 -10.42
C MET A 159 -25.52 -29.07 -11.69
N ALA A 160 -26.39 -29.32 -12.67
CA ALA A 160 -26.02 -30.03 -13.91
C ALA A 160 -25.00 -29.21 -14.73
N GLY A 161 -25.19 -27.89 -14.79
CA GLY A 161 -24.26 -26.96 -15.42
C GLY A 161 -22.90 -26.94 -14.73
N ALA A 162 -22.88 -26.80 -13.41
CA ALA A 162 -21.65 -26.80 -12.61
C ALA A 162 -20.86 -28.11 -12.77
N ARG A 163 -21.54 -29.28 -12.73
CA ARG A 163 -20.94 -30.59 -13.02
C ARG A 163 -20.30 -30.64 -14.39
N THR A 164 -21.03 -30.22 -15.43
CA THR A 164 -20.56 -30.27 -16.81
C THR A 164 -19.32 -29.39 -17.00
N LEU A 165 -19.28 -28.22 -16.37
CA LEU A 165 -18.12 -27.33 -16.41
C LEU A 165 -16.89 -27.95 -15.74
N LEU A 166 -17.04 -28.50 -14.53
CA LEU A 166 -15.94 -29.12 -13.80
C LEU A 166 -15.43 -30.41 -14.49
N GLN A 167 -16.33 -31.23 -15.02
CA GLN A 167 -15.94 -32.41 -15.80
C GLN A 167 -15.23 -32.04 -17.11
N ARG A 168 -15.55 -30.88 -17.72
CA ARG A 168 -14.82 -30.37 -18.88
C ARG A 168 -13.45 -29.81 -18.48
N SER A 169 -13.36 -29.08 -17.36
CA SER A 169 -12.10 -28.54 -16.88
C SER A 169 -11.12 -29.64 -16.49
N LEU A 170 -11.60 -30.72 -15.84
CA LEU A 170 -10.79 -31.88 -15.47
C LEU A 170 -10.28 -32.66 -16.69
N ARG A 171 -11.06 -32.73 -17.78
CA ARG A 171 -10.58 -33.30 -19.05
C ARG A 171 -9.41 -32.51 -19.66
N LEU A 172 -9.34 -31.21 -19.42
CA LEU A 172 -8.28 -30.34 -19.95
C LEU A 172 -7.08 -30.24 -19.01
N ASN A 173 -7.32 -30.19 -17.71
CA ASN A 173 -6.31 -30.00 -16.67
C ASN A 173 -6.44 -31.08 -15.58
N PRO A 174 -6.20 -32.37 -15.91
CA PRO A 174 -6.42 -33.48 -14.96
C PRO A 174 -5.45 -33.49 -13.77
N LYS A 175 -4.28 -32.86 -13.91
CA LYS A 175 -3.25 -32.81 -12.85
C LYS A 175 -3.48 -31.72 -11.81
N GLU A 176 -4.43 -30.81 -12.04
CA GLU A 176 -4.70 -29.71 -11.14
C GLU A 176 -5.54 -30.18 -9.94
N GLN A 177 -4.96 -30.15 -8.73
CA GLN A 177 -5.59 -30.65 -7.51
C GLN A 177 -6.85 -29.86 -7.11
N SER A 178 -6.81 -28.53 -7.29
CA SER A 178 -7.88 -27.62 -6.86
C SER A 178 -9.22 -27.90 -7.56
N LEU A 179 -9.19 -28.37 -8.81
CA LEU A 179 -10.39 -28.74 -9.57
C LEU A 179 -11.06 -30.00 -9.01
N TRP A 180 -10.27 -31.03 -8.67
CA TRP A 180 -10.79 -32.27 -8.08
C TRP A 180 -11.41 -32.05 -6.71
N HIS A 181 -10.72 -31.30 -5.85
CA HIS A 181 -11.21 -30.92 -4.52
C HIS A 181 -12.49 -30.11 -4.61
N THR A 182 -12.56 -29.13 -5.52
CA THR A 182 -13.77 -28.33 -5.71
C THR A 182 -14.93 -29.16 -6.23
N TYR A 183 -14.69 -30.05 -7.20
CA TYR A 183 -15.74 -30.89 -7.76
C TYR A 183 -16.32 -31.84 -6.71
N PHE A 184 -15.44 -32.47 -5.94
CA PHE A 184 -15.83 -33.32 -4.84
C PHE A 184 -16.62 -32.55 -3.76
N ARG A 185 -16.14 -31.37 -3.36
CA ARG A 185 -16.82 -30.51 -2.38
C ARG A 185 -18.22 -30.08 -2.86
N LEU A 186 -18.34 -29.72 -4.13
CA LEU A 186 -19.61 -29.30 -4.73
C LEU A 186 -20.65 -30.43 -4.70
N GLU A 187 -20.25 -31.68 -4.95
CA GLU A 187 -21.13 -32.84 -4.82
C GLU A 187 -21.56 -33.12 -3.38
N LEU A 188 -20.64 -32.98 -2.40
CA LEU A 188 -20.97 -33.11 -0.99
C LEU A 188 -22.02 -32.09 -0.55
N ILE A 189 -21.80 -30.81 -0.86
CA ILE A 189 -22.76 -29.73 -0.53
C ILE A 189 -24.12 -30.00 -1.21
N TYR A 190 -24.12 -30.54 -2.42
CA TYR A 190 -25.37 -30.88 -3.10
C TYR A 190 -26.13 -32.04 -2.43
N ILE A 191 -25.42 -33.07 -1.95
CA ILE A 191 -26.02 -34.15 -1.16
C ILE A 191 -26.66 -33.58 0.13
N GLU A 192 -25.94 -32.71 0.85
CA GLU A 192 -26.47 -32.03 2.04
C GLU A 192 -27.72 -31.19 1.73
N LYS A 193 -27.71 -30.41 0.64
CA LYS A 193 -28.88 -29.63 0.18
C LYS A 193 -30.09 -30.53 -0.08
N ILE A 194 -29.91 -31.69 -0.71
CA ILE A 194 -31.01 -32.64 -0.94
C ILE A 194 -31.53 -33.22 0.37
N LYS A 195 -30.65 -33.64 1.28
CA LYS A 195 -31.05 -34.17 2.59
C LYS A 195 -31.77 -33.13 3.44
N ALA A 196 -31.26 -31.90 3.49
CA ALA A 196 -31.91 -30.78 4.17
C ALA A 196 -33.32 -30.52 3.60
N ARG A 197 -33.48 -30.54 2.28
CA ARG A 197 -34.79 -30.41 1.62
C ARG A 197 -35.74 -31.55 2.00
N ARG A 198 -35.27 -32.81 2.03
CA ARG A 198 -36.09 -33.95 2.47
C ARG A 198 -36.55 -33.80 3.93
N ARG A 199 -35.66 -33.37 4.82
CA ARG A 199 -36.00 -33.11 6.24
C ARG A 199 -37.07 -32.01 6.36
N LEU A 200 -36.92 -30.90 5.63
CA LEU A 200 -37.90 -29.80 5.63
C LEU A 200 -39.26 -30.22 5.06
N LEU A 201 -39.29 -30.95 3.94
CA LEU A 201 -40.53 -31.43 3.33
C LEU A 201 -41.24 -32.49 4.19
N SER A 202 -40.50 -33.29 4.96
CA SER A 202 -41.07 -34.33 5.82
C SER A 202 -41.69 -33.76 7.11
N ILE A 203 -41.26 -32.58 7.55
CA ILE A 203 -41.82 -31.89 8.73
C ILE A 203 -43.13 -31.13 8.38
N GLY A 204 -43.34 -30.79 7.11
CA GLY A 204 -44.51 -30.03 6.63
C GLY A 204 -45.67 -30.87 6.07
N GLY A 205 -45.63 -32.20 6.18
CA GLY A 205 -46.57 -33.11 5.52
C GLY A 205 -47.71 -33.63 6.39
N GLN A 206 -48.70 -32.80 6.73
CA GLN A 206 -50.10 -33.26 6.69
C GLN A 206 -50.80 -32.52 5.56
N ALA A 207 -51.41 -33.29 4.68
CA ALA A 207 -52.12 -32.82 3.50
C ALA A 207 -53.24 -31.82 3.88
N GLY A 208 -53.31 -30.71 3.14
CA GLY A 208 -54.40 -29.77 3.23
C GLY A 208 -54.33 -28.73 2.11
N ASP A 209 -55.43 -28.58 1.39
CA ASP A 209 -55.68 -27.64 0.30
C ASP A 209 -55.14 -26.22 0.55
N GLY A 210 -54.65 -25.60 -0.52
CA GLY A 210 -54.04 -24.26 -0.48
C GLY A 210 -54.97 -23.15 0.00
N PRO A 211 -54.40 -22.04 0.49
CA PRO A 211 -54.86 -20.75 0.00
C PRO A 211 -53.76 -19.68 -0.19
N GLU A 212 -54.01 -18.90 -1.24
CA GLU A 212 -53.73 -17.47 -1.49
C GLU A 212 -52.51 -16.73 -0.89
N GLU A 213 -51.82 -16.07 -1.83
CA GLU A 213 -50.75 -15.10 -1.63
C GLU A 213 -51.18 -13.89 -0.78
N LYS A 214 -50.39 -13.58 0.26
CA LYS A 214 -50.20 -12.21 0.76
C LYS A 214 -48.71 -11.86 0.86
N LYS A 215 -48.41 -10.61 0.52
CA LYS A 215 -47.09 -10.01 0.37
C LYS A 215 -46.42 -9.66 1.71
N GLU A 216 -45.09 -9.58 1.62
CA GLU A 216 -44.09 -8.89 2.47
C GLU A 216 -43.36 -9.69 3.56
N SER A 217 -42.13 -10.11 3.23
CA SER A 217 -40.88 -9.60 3.83
C SER A 217 -39.70 -10.04 2.96
N ALA A 218 -38.85 -9.10 2.56
CA ALA A 218 -37.59 -9.38 1.86
C ALA A 218 -36.64 -10.15 2.79
N ASP A 219 -36.09 -11.27 2.30
CA ASP A 219 -34.96 -12.07 2.83
C ASP A 219 -35.16 -13.59 2.87
N VAL A 220 -36.18 -14.13 2.19
CA VAL A 220 -36.24 -15.58 1.91
C VAL A 220 -36.03 -15.83 0.42
N ILE A 221 -34.94 -16.52 0.10
CA ILE A 221 -34.58 -17.02 -1.24
C ILE A 221 -35.77 -17.84 -1.78
N ARG A 222 -36.56 -17.25 -2.68
CA ARG A 222 -37.55 -17.97 -3.49
C ARG A 222 -36.80 -18.80 -4.53
N LEU A 223 -36.60 -20.09 -4.25
CA LEU A 223 -36.18 -21.07 -5.25
C LEU A 223 -37.39 -21.43 -6.13
N VAL A 224 -37.20 -21.32 -7.45
CA VAL A 224 -38.19 -21.67 -8.47
C VAL A 224 -38.51 -23.17 -8.41
N PRO A 225 -39.79 -23.60 -8.52
CA PRO A 225 -40.15 -25.01 -8.62
C PRO A 225 -39.47 -25.70 -9.80
N LEU A 226 -39.03 -26.94 -9.59
CA LEU A 226 -38.30 -27.82 -10.53
C LEU A 226 -39.02 -28.12 -11.86
N GLU A 227 -40.17 -27.50 -12.12
CA GLU A 227 -41.03 -27.72 -13.28
C GLU A 227 -40.59 -26.91 -14.51
N ASP A 228 -39.84 -25.83 -14.32
CA ASP A 228 -39.42 -24.94 -15.41
C ASP A 228 -38.01 -25.22 -15.97
N GLU A 229 -37.22 -26.10 -15.32
CA GLU A 229 -35.84 -26.42 -15.75
C GLU A 229 -35.75 -27.45 -16.89
N LEU A 230 -36.86 -28.01 -17.36
CA LEU A 230 -36.88 -29.02 -18.46
C LEU A 230 -37.60 -28.55 -19.74
N LYS A 231 -38.06 -27.29 -19.82
CA LYS A 231 -38.78 -26.78 -21.01
C LYS A 231 -37.88 -26.22 -22.12
N ASN A 232 -36.58 -26.02 -21.87
CA ASN A 232 -35.70 -25.36 -22.84
C ASN A 232 -34.97 -26.31 -23.82
N ASP A 233 -35.23 -27.62 -23.75
CA ASP A 233 -34.75 -28.57 -24.76
C ASP A 233 -35.91 -29.16 -25.58
N SER A 234 -36.02 -28.66 -26.81
CA SER A 234 -36.64 -29.25 -28.01
C SER A 234 -38.13 -28.99 -28.31
N GLU A 235 -38.35 -28.30 -29.42
CA GLU A 235 -39.60 -28.25 -30.20
C GLU A 235 -40.00 -29.59 -30.87
N ASN A 236 -39.38 -30.72 -30.53
CA ASN A 236 -39.68 -31.99 -31.18
C ASN A 236 -39.71 -33.16 -30.18
N ASN A 237 -40.93 -33.54 -29.79
CA ASN A 237 -41.35 -34.84 -29.20
C ASN A 237 -41.79 -34.82 -27.70
N PRO A 238 -43.06 -34.48 -27.39
CA PRO A 238 -43.56 -34.28 -26.02
C PRO A 238 -43.95 -35.55 -25.23
N ARG A 239 -43.86 -36.76 -25.79
CA ARG A 239 -44.39 -37.98 -25.12
C ARG A 239 -43.36 -38.83 -24.38
N GLY A 240 -42.06 -38.79 -24.73
CA GLY A 240 -41.04 -39.64 -24.10
C GLY A 240 -40.47 -39.12 -22.76
N ILE A 241 -40.65 -37.84 -22.44
CA ILE A 241 -39.98 -37.17 -21.31
C ILE A 241 -40.78 -37.30 -20.00
N ARG A 242 -42.10 -37.51 -20.06
CA ARG A 242 -42.94 -37.70 -18.85
C ARG A 242 -42.58 -38.97 -18.08
N ASP A 243 -42.33 -40.08 -18.77
CA ASP A 243 -41.99 -41.36 -18.14
C ASP A 243 -40.61 -41.35 -17.45
N ILE A 244 -39.63 -40.62 -17.99
CA ILE A 244 -38.27 -40.52 -17.42
C ILE A 244 -38.28 -39.64 -16.17
N SER A 245 -39.07 -38.57 -16.18
CA SER A 245 -39.28 -37.65 -15.05
C SER A 245 -39.88 -38.37 -13.83
N GLU A 246 -40.89 -39.22 -14.06
CA GLU A 246 -41.60 -39.93 -12.99
C GLU A 246 -40.73 -41.03 -12.35
N LYS A 247 -39.99 -41.79 -13.18
CA LYS A 247 -39.04 -42.82 -12.72
C LYS A 247 -37.89 -42.24 -11.88
N THR A 248 -37.36 -41.08 -12.28
CA THR A 248 -36.29 -40.36 -11.55
C THR A 248 -36.81 -39.80 -10.23
N ARG A 249 -38.07 -39.33 -10.21
CA ARG A 249 -38.76 -38.83 -9.01
C ARG A 249 -38.99 -39.94 -7.98
N THR A 250 -39.37 -41.15 -8.41
CA THR A 250 -39.50 -42.33 -7.53
C THR A 250 -38.15 -42.82 -6.98
N LEU A 251 -37.08 -42.80 -7.78
CA LEU A 251 -35.72 -43.17 -7.32
C LEU A 251 -35.17 -42.18 -6.27
N MET A 252 -35.44 -40.89 -6.45
CA MET A 252 -35.10 -39.83 -5.50
C MET A 252 -36.03 -39.74 -4.29
N ALA A 253 -37.09 -40.55 -4.19
CA ALA A 253 -37.98 -40.62 -3.02
C ALA A 253 -37.63 -41.79 -2.07
N SER A 254 -36.81 -42.76 -2.51
CA SER A 254 -36.38 -43.86 -1.64
C SER A 254 -35.32 -43.43 -0.62
N ASP A 255 -35.43 -43.94 0.61
CA ASP A 255 -34.46 -43.71 1.69
C ASP A 255 -33.11 -44.40 1.42
N ASN A 256 -33.09 -45.45 0.60
CA ASN A 256 -31.90 -46.21 0.25
C ASN A 256 -31.29 -45.79 -1.11
N ASN A 257 -31.23 -44.48 -1.39
CA ASN A 257 -30.71 -43.98 -2.67
C ASN A 257 -29.16 -43.98 -2.67
N PRO A 258 -28.46 -44.73 -3.56
CA PRO A 258 -27.00 -44.76 -3.64
C PRO A 258 -26.36 -43.39 -3.86
N PHE A 259 -27.09 -42.46 -4.47
CA PHE A 259 -26.66 -41.08 -4.65
C PHE A 259 -26.45 -40.37 -3.30
N LEU A 260 -27.37 -40.57 -2.35
CA LEU A 260 -27.29 -39.96 -1.01
C LEU A 260 -26.23 -40.61 -0.10
N LYS A 261 -25.80 -41.82 -0.45
CA LYS A 261 -24.68 -42.53 0.18
C LYS A 261 -23.31 -42.13 -0.40
N GLY A 262 -23.27 -41.13 -1.29
CA GLY A 262 -22.01 -40.62 -1.83
C GLY A 262 -21.42 -41.47 -2.96
N ALA A 263 -22.22 -42.24 -3.71
CA ALA A 263 -21.70 -43.01 -4.85
C ALA A 263 -20.98 -42.13 -5.89
N VAL A 264 -21.48 -40.92 -6.14
CA VAL A 264 -20.85 -39.98 -7.08
C VAL A 264 -19.52 -39.45 -6.54
N THR A 265 -19.46 -39.09 -5.24
CA THR A 265 -18.22 -38.61 -4.60
C THR A 265 -17.18 -39.72 -4.52
N ALA A 266 -17.59 -40.98 -4.34
CA ALA A 266 -16.71 -42.14 -4.41
C ALA A 266 -16.13 -42.36 -5.82
N ILE A 267 -16.93 -42.21 -6.87
CA ILE A 267 -16.44 -42.30 -8.26
C ILE A 267 -15.44 -41.17 -8.57
N ILE A 268 -15.73 -39.94 -8.13
CA ILE A 268 -14.82 -38.80 -8.33
C ILE A 268 -13.49 -39.06 -7.63
N TYR A 269 -13.53 -39.54 -6.39
CA TYR A 269 -12.33 -39.92 -5.67
C TYR A 269 -11.54 -41.00 -6.41
N GLN A 270 -12.20 -42.06 -6.90
CA GLN A 270 -11.54 -43.13 -7.65
C GLN A 270 -10.86 -42.62 -8.92
N LYS A 271 -11.51 -41.71 -9.65
CA LYS A 271 -10.92 -41.09 -10.86
C LYS A 271 -9.79 -40.12 -10.52
N ALA A 272 -9.91 -39.40 -9.40
CA ALA A 272 -8.86 -38.49 -8.94
C ALA A 272 -7.57 -39.23 -8.59
N ILE A 273 -7.66 -40.41 -7.95
CA ILE A 273 -6.49 -41.21 -7.60
C ILE A 273 -5.88 -41.95 -8.80
N GLU A 274 -6.66 -42.25 -9.83
CA GLU A 274 -6.13 -42.76 -11.12
C GLU A 274 -5.24 -41.72 -11.81
N GLU A 275 -5.61 -40.43 -11.74
CA GLU A 275 -4.88 -39.34 -12.39
C GLU A 275 -3.71 -38.79 -11.53
N ILE A 276 -3.88 -38.74 -10.20
CA ILE A 276 -2.87 -38.28 -9.24
C ILE A 276 -2.66 -39.37 -8.16
N PRO A 277 -1.88 -40.42 -8.46
CA PRO A 277 -1.74 -41.56 -7.56
C PRO A 277 -0.83 -41.27 -6.35
N ASP A 278 0.28 -40.55 -6.54
CA ASP A 278 1.42 -40.54 -5.58
C ASP A 278 1.38 -39.41 -4.54
N ASP A 279 0.35 -38.56 -4.55
CA ASP A 279 0.25 -37.42 -3.62
C ASP A 279 -0.65 -37.75 -2.40
N LEU A 280 -0.02 -37.89 -1.23
CA LEU A 280 -0.70 -38.17 0.02
C LEU A 280 -1.55 -36.98 0.49
N ASP A 281 -1.02 -35.75 0.47
CA ASP A 281 -1.71 -34.56 0.94
C ASP A 281 -2.97 -34.27 0.10
N PHE A 282 -2.89 -34.55 -1.21
CA PHE A 282 -4.03 -34.51 -2.12
C PHE A 282 -5.15 -35.45 -1.67
N ARG A 283 -4.82 -36.71 -1.32
CA ARG A 283 -5.79 -37.72 -0.87
C ARG A 283 -6.33 -37.46 0.53
N LEU A 284 -5.49 -36.96 1.44
CA LEU A 284 -5.86 -36.60 2.81
C LEU A 284 -6.94 -35.51 2.84
N LYS A 285 -6.89 -34.54 1.92
CA LYS A 285 -7.93 -33.50 1.81
C LYS A 285 -9.32 -34.08 1.54
N PHE A 286 -9.47 -35.17 0.77
CA PHE A 286 -10.78 -35.81 0.58
C PHE A 286 -11.30 -36.45 1.88
N ALA A 287 -10.42 -37.08 2.65
CA ALA A 287 -10.78 -37.65 3.95
C ALA A 287 -11.22 -36.55 4.94
N GLN A 288 -10.51 -35.42 4.95
CA GLN A 288 -10.89 -34.25 5.74
C GLN A 288 -12.26 -33.68 5.32
N MET A 289 -12.51 -33.53 4.01
CA MET A 289 -13.80 -33.04 3.51
C MET A 289 -14.97 -33.96 3.91
N TYR A 290 -14.79 -35.28 3.90
CA TYR A 290 -15.79 -36.19 4.45
C TYR A 290 -15.98 -35.99 5.97
N ALA A 291 -14.89 -35.79 6.72
CA ALA A 291 -14.97 -35.56 8.17
C ALA A 291 -15.72 -34.25 8.52
N GLU A 292 -15.57 -33.19 7.72
CA GLU A 292 -16.26 -31.89 7.91
C GLU A 292 -17.79 -32.00 7.80
N THR A 293 -18.31 -32.92 6.98
CA THR A 293 -19.77 -33.07 6.76
C THR A 293 -20.50 -33.78 7.91
N GLY A 294 -19.82 -34.67 8.66
CA GLY A 294 -20.40 -35.35 9.83
C GLY A 294 -21.62 -36.24 9.54
N ASP A 295 -21.85 -36.64 8.29
CA ASP A 295 -23.05 -37.36 7.87
C ASP A 295 -22.88 -38.90 7.93
N ALA A 296 -23.74 -39.57 8.69
CA ALA A 296 -23.68 -41.02 8.91
C ALA A 296 -23.87 -41.85 7.63
N ASP A 297 -24.63 -41.38 6.63
CA ASP A 297 -24.83 -42.15 5.40
C ASP A 297 -23.60 -42.11 4.47
N LEU A 298 -22.63 -41.22 4.73
CA LEU A 298 -21.38 -41.09 3.96
C LEU A 298 -20.20 -41.87 4.58
N GLU A 299 -20.41 -42.53 5.73
CA GLU A 299 -19.35 -43.27 6.43
C GLU A 299 -18.78 -44.44 5.60
N GLU A 300 -19.60 -45.11 4.78
CA GLU A 300 -19.11 -46.17 3.88
C GLU A 300 -18.15 -45.61 2.81
N ALA A 301 -18.49 -44.47 2.21
CA ALA A 301 -17.63 -43.81 1.22
C ALA A 301 -16.33 -43.29 1.83
N LYS A 302 -16.41 -42.77 3.07
CA LYS A 302 -15.25 -42.34 3.87
C LYS A 302 -14.33 -43.51 4.21
N GLN A 303 -14.89 -44.64 4.66
CA GLN A 303 -14.12 -45.86 4.94
C GLN A 303 -13.40 -46.38 3.68
N ASN A 304 -14.01 -46.27 2.51
CA ASN A 304 -13.37 -46.63 1.25
C ASN A 304 -12.14 -45.75 0.93
N VAL A 305 -12.22 -44.43 1.17
CA VAL A 305 -11.05 -43.53 1.03
C VAL A 305 -9.92 -43.97 1.95
N PHE A 306 -10.22 -44.23 3.23
CA PHE A 306 -9.25 -44.69 4.21
C PHE A 306 -8.63 -46.05 3.83
N LYS A 307 -9.44 -46.99 3.33
CA LYS A 307 -8.95 -48.29 2.84
C LYS A 307 -7.98 -48.13 1.67
N ASN A 308 -8.29 -47.27 0.70
CA ASN A 308 -7.42 -47.00 -0.45
C ASN A 308 -6.10 -46.34 -0.03
N ILE A 309 -6.16 -45.37 0.90
CA ILE A 309 -4.94 -44.77 1.47
C ILE A 309 -4.09 -45.84 2.17
N LYS A 310 -4.71 -46.73 2.95
CA LYS A 310 -4.00 -47.83 3.64
C LYS A 310 -3.35 -48.81 2.66
N GLN A 311 -3.97 -49.08 1.51
CA GLN A 311 -3.45 -49.99 0.50
C GLN A 311 -2.33 -49.37 -0.34
N ASP A 312 -2.58 -48.19 -0.90
CA ASP A 312 -1.67 -47.54 -1.85
C ASP A 312 -0.45 -46.93 -1.15
N PHE A 313 -0.65 -46.38 0.04
CA PHE A 313 0.41 -45.79 0.87
C PHE A 313 0.79 -46.70 2.04
N ALA A 314 0.67 -48.02 1.87
CA ALA A 314 1.00 -48.99 2.91
C ALA A 314 2.42 -48.83 3.46
N LYS A 315 3.36 -48.31 2.68
CA LYS A 315 4.75 -48.04 3.12
C LYS A 315 5.02 -46.59 3.53
N SER A 316 4.08 -45.67 3.32
CA SER A 316 4.25 -44.27 3.68
C SER A 316 4.03 -44.06 5.17
N GLU A 317 5.00 -43.43 5.82
CA GLU A 317 4.98 -43.19 7.25
C GLU A 317 3.91 -42.17 7.65
N GLY A 318 3.75 -41.11 6.86
CA GLY A 318 2.72 -40.09 7.09
C GLY A 318 1.30 -40.64 6.99
N ALA A 319 1.05 -41.54 6.03
CA ALA A 319 -0.26 -42.15 5.84
C ALA A 319 -0.64 -43.03 7.03
N ARG A 320 0.29 -43.86 7.53
CA ARG A 320 0.06 -44.70 8.71
C ARG A 320 -0.18 -43.89 9.98
N ALA A 321 0.60 -42.82 10.18
CA ALA A 321 0.41 -41.95 11.33
C ALA A 321 -0.95 -41.22 11.29
N PHE A 322 -1.39 -40.78 10.11
CA PHE A 322 -2.72 -40.19 9.94
C PHE A 322 -3.83 -41.22 10.22
N MET A 323 -3.70 -42.43 9.68
CA MET A 323 -4.65 -43.53 9.93
C MET A 323 -4.76 -43.85 11.43
N ALA A 324 -3.63 -43.99 12.12
CA ALA A 324 -3.63 -44.21 13.56
C ALA A 324 -4.29 -43.04 14.31
N SER A 325 -3.95 -41.81 13.95
CA SER A 325 -4.53 -40.60 14.58
C SER A 325 -6.03 -40.43 14.31
N SER A 326 -6.54 -40.93 13.17
CA SER A 326 -7.96 -40.85 12.79
C SER A 326 -8.88 -41.71 13.66
N ASN A 327 -8.32 -42.63 14.45
CA ASN A 327 -9.07 -43.42 15.43
C ASN A 327 -9.59 -42.56 16.60
N MET A 328 -8.99 -41.40 16.86
CA MET A 328 -9.53 -40.44 17.80
C MET A 328 -10.57 -39.56 17.12
N LYS A 329 -11.81 -39.65 17.60
CA LYS A 329 -12.93 -38.85 17.13
C LYS A 329 -13.29 -37.76 18.12
N ILE A 330 -12.98 -37.97 19.40
CA ILE A 330 -13.36 -37.09 20.50
C ILE A 330 -12.16 -36.24 20.94
N ALA A 331 -12.38 -34.94 21.12
CA ALA A 331 -11.34 -33.99 21.54
C ALA A 331 -11.21 -33.83 23.06
N ASP A 332 -12.22 -34.25 23.85
CA ASP A 332 -12.23 -34.10 25.31
C ASP A 332 -11.49 -35.25 26.01
N PRO A 333 -10.33 -34.99 26.65
CA PRO A 333 -9.52 -36.01 27.31
C PRO A 333 -10.15 -36.64 28.56
N ASN A 334 -11.26 -36.10 29.07
CA ASN A 334 -11.87 -36.53 30.34
C ASN A 334 -13.05 -37.51 30.17
N THR A 335 -13.33 -37.94 28.94
CA THR A 335 -14.43 -38.87 28.65
C THR A 335 -13.93 -40.31 28.67
N PRO A 336 -14.69 -41.29 29.22
CA PRO A 336 -14.30 -42.71 29.17
C PRO A 336 -14.04 -43.22 27.75
N GLU A 337 -14.81 -42.72 26.78
CA GLU A 337 -14.67 -43.07 25.37
C GLU A 337 -13.33 -42.63 24.78
N PHE A 338 -12.71 -41.57 25.32
CA PHE A 338 -11.38 -41.11 24.91
C PHE A 338 -10.29 -42.14 25.27
N VAL A 339 -10.42 -42.84 26.40
CA VAL A 339 -9.43 -43.85 26.83
C VAL A 339 -9.42 -45.04 25.87
N ASP A 340 -10.61 -45.52 25.49
CA ASP A 340 -10.77 -46.60 24.52
C ASP A 340 -10.26 -46.20 23.12
N GLU A 341 -10.52 -44.96 22.70
CA GLU A 341 -10.01 -44.41 21.42
C GLU A 341 -8.48 -44.25 21.43
N LEU A 342 -7.92 -43.82 22.57
CA LEU A 342 -6.49 -43.69 22.75
C LEU A 342 -5.78 -45.04 22.70
N GLU A 343 -6.30 -46.07 23.38
CA GLU A 343 -5.73 -47.42 23.38
C GLU A 343 -5.69 -48.00 21.95
N ARG A 344 -6.76 -47.83 21.17
CA ARG A 344 -6.79 -48.24 19.75
C ARG A 344 -5.78 -47.48 18.92
N THR A 345 -5.62 -46.19 19.17
CA THR A 345 -4.64 -45.34 18.46
C THR A 345 -3.20 -45.77 18.76
N VAL A 346 -2.88 -45.97 20.04
CA VAL A 346 -1.56 -46.43 20.52
C VAL A 346 -1.23 -47.80 19.95
N THR A 347 -2.19 -48.72 19.96
CA THR A 347 -2.04 -50.06 19.36
C THR A 347 -1.73 -49.97 17.86
N ALA A 348 -2.47 -49.15 17.10
CA ALA A 348 -2.24 -48.95 15.67
C ALA A 348 -0.86 -48.33 15.35
N PHE A 349 -0.36 -47.43 16.20
CA PHE A 349 1.00 -46.91 16.07
C PHE A 349 2.06 -47.98 16.36
N HIS A 350 1.86 -48.81 17.38
CA HIS A 350 2.76 -49.94 17.68
C HIS A 350 2.83 -50.96 16.54
N GLU A 351 1.68 -51.34 15.97
CA GLU A 351 1.63 -52.18 14.77
C GLU A 351 2.40 -51.54 13.61
N SER A 352 2.19 -50.24 13.39
CA SER A 352 2.86 -49.51 12.32
C SER A 352 4.38 -49.45 12.49
N ILE A 353 4.86 -49.31 13.72
CA ILE A 353 6.29 -49.34 14.07
C ILE A 353 6.88 -50.74 13.88
N SER A 354 6.14 -51.78 14.28
CA SER A 354 6.60 -53.17 14.15
C SER A 354 6.88 -53.57 12.70
N GLU A 355 6.11 -53.00 11.75
CA GLU A 355 6.22 -53.30 10.32
C GLU A 355 7.23 -52.41 9.58
N LEU A 356 7.25 -51.09 9.82
CA LEU A 356 8.13 -50.17 9.06
C LEU A 356 9.48 -49.93 9.72
N LYS A 357 9.56 -49.97 11.06
CA LYS A 357 10.77 -49.70 11.86
C LYS A 357 11.61 -48.49 11.39
N THR A 358 10.99 -47.44 10.84
CA THR A 358 11.68 -46.24 10.36
C THR A 358 11.72 -45.14 11.41
N SER A 359 12.77 -44.32 11.39
CA SER A 359 12.92 -43.17 12.29
C SER A 359 11.74 -42.17 12.22
N THR A 360 11.21 -41.93 11.02
CA THR A 360 10.05 -41.06 10.78
C THR A 360 8.78 -41.56 11.47
N MET A 361 8.51 -42.87 11.48
CA MET A 361 7.37 -43.44 12.21
C MET A 361 7.52 -43.29 13.74
N TYR A 362 8.71 -43.53 14.27
CA TYR A 362 8.98 -43.30 15.69
C TYR A 362 8.80 -41.82 16.05
N PHE A 363 9.23 -40.90 15.19
CA PHE A 363 9.02 -39.46 15.37
C PHE A 363 7.52 -39.10 15.42
N LEU A 364 6.73 -39.53 14.44
CA LEU A 364 5.30 -39.21 14.35
C LEU A 364 4.53 -39.78 15.56
N PHE A 365 4.88 -40.98 16.03
CA PHE A 365 4.26 -41.54 17.22
C PHE A 365 4.64 -40.77 18.50
N LEU A 366 5.91 -40.42 18.65
CA LEU A 366 6.36 -39.60 19.78
C LEU A 366 5.72 -38.20 19.74
N GLU A 367 5.56 -37.59 18.58
CA GLU A 367 4.90 -36.28 18.42
C GLU A 367 3.44 -36.35 18.88
N PHE A 368 2.73 -37.39 18.46
CA PHE A 368 1.37 -37.67 18.92
C PHE A 368 1.29 -37.80 20.44
N LEU A 369 2.12 -38.66 21.05
CA LEU A 369 2.11 -38.89 22.50
C LEU A 369 2.46 -37.61 23.27
N VAL A 370 3.51 -36.89 22.87
CA VAL A 370 3.93 -35.64 23.52
C VAL A 370 2.87 -34.54 23.40
N LYS A 371 2.14 -34.47 22.27
CA LYS A 371 1.00 -33.56 22.10
C LYS A 371 -0.09 -33.86 23.12
N TRP A 372 -0.49 -35.12 23.28
CA TRP A 372 -1.56 -35.50 24.20
C TRP A 372 -1.17 -35.37 25.67
N VAL A 373 0.08 -35.67 26.04
CA VAL A 373 0.58 -35.41 27.41
C VAL A 373 0.44 -33.94 27.82
N ARG A 374 0.47 -33.00 26.87
CA ARG A 374 0.30 -31.56 27.16
C ARG A 374 -1.17 -31.16 27.32
N VAL A 375 -2.09 -31.86 26.66
CA VAL A 375 -3.53 -31.54 26.63
C VAL A 375 -4.27 -32.24 27.77
N THR A 376 -3.86 -33.46 28.13
CA THR A 376 -4.49 -34.26 29.18
C THR A 376 -4.22 -33.67 30.57
N THR A 377 -5.30 -33.44 31.33
CA THR A 377 -5.23 -32.93 32.70
C THR A 377 -5.25 -34.03 33.76
N GLU A 378 -5.85 -35.18 33.45
CA GLU A 378 -5.95 -36.32 34.37
C GLU A 378 -4.56 -36.94 34.66
N PRO A 379 -4.19 -37.11 35.95
CA PRO A 379 -2.85 -37.55 36.33
C PRO A 379 -2.50 -38.97 35.89
N ASN A 380 -3.45 -39.92 35.96
CA ASN A 380 -3.19 -41.33 35.62
C ASN A 380 -2.99 -41.51 34.11
N LEU A 381 -3.84 -40.88 33.30
CA LEU A 381 -3.74 -40.93 31.85
C LEU A 381 -2.47 -40.21 31.35
N ARG A 382 -2.09 -39.11 32.01
CA ARG A 382 -0.83 -38.42 31.74
C ARG A 382 0.39 -39.27 32.07
N LEU A 383 0.33 -40.06 33.16
CA LEU A 383 1.38 -41.02 33.52
C LEU A 383 1.47 -42.17 32.50
N TYR A 384 0.34 -42.72 32.08
CA TYR A 384 0.30 -43.75 31.05
C TYR A 384 0.92 -43.27 29.73
N LEU A 385 0.53 -42.08 29.25
CA LEU A 385 1.08 -41.50 28.03
C LEU A 385 2.57 -41.19 28.14
N SER A 386 3.05 -40.73 29.31
CA SER A 386 4.47 -40.44 29.50
C SER A 386 5.32 -41.72 29.55
N GLU A 387 4.87 -42.76 30.26
CA GLU A 387 5.54 -44.07 30.29
C GLU A 387 5.53 -44.75 28.93
N THR A 388 4.42 -44.65 28.18
CA THR A 388 4.33 -45.17 26.80
C THR A 388 5.32 -44.43 25.89
N ALA A 389 5.39 -43.10 25.98
CA ALA A 389 6.34 -42.32 25.20
C ALA A 389 7.80 -42.68 25.54
N LYS A 390 8.10 -42.97 26.82
CA LYS A 390 9.43 -43.47 27.23
C LYS A 390 9.72 -44.80 26.56
N ALA A 391 8.81 -45.77 26.67
CA ALA A 391 8.98 -47.10 26.08
C ALA A 391 9.25 -47.04 24.57
N VAL A 392 8.53 -46.16 23.85
CA VAL A 392 8.73 -45.93 22.41
C VAL A 392 10.11 -45.34 22.12
N PHE A 393 10.56 -44.38 22.92
CA PHE A 393 11.90 -43.81 22.78
C PHE A 393 13.00 -44.87 23.05
N THR A 394 12.86 -45.70 24.08
CA THR A 394 13.82 -46.79 24.36
C THR A 394 13.82 -47.83 23.24
N SER A 395 12.66 -48.14 22.67
CA SER A 395 12.54 -49.03 21.51
C SER A 395 13.25 -48.45 20.28
N ALA A 396 13.02 -47.16 19.97
CA ALA A 396 13.72 -46.46 18.89
C ALA A 396 15.25 -46.45 19.09
N LYS A 397 15.70 -46.30 20.35
CA LYS A 397 17.12 -46.38 20.73
C LYS A 397 17.71 -47.77 20.51
N GLY A 398 16.99 -48.82 20.91
CA GLY A 398 17.44 -50.21 20.74
C GLY A 398 17.55 -50.64 19.27
N GLU A 399 16.66 -50.14 18.42
CA GLU A 399 16.66 -50.40 16.97
C GLU A 399 17.58 -49.45 16.17
N GLY A 400 18.24 -48.49 16.83
CA GLY A 400 19.18 -47.55 16.19
C GLY A 400 18.52 -46.49 15.28
N GLN A 401 17.23 -46.23 15.45
CA GLN A 401 16.42 -45.35 14.57
C GLN A 401 16.25 -43.93 15.14
N LEU A 402 17.17 -43.48 16.00
CA LEU A 402 17.10 -42.13 16.57
C LEU A 402 17.63 -41.09 15.58
N ASP A 403 16.75 -40.24 15.07
CA ASP A 403 17.11 -39.08 14.22
C ASP A 403 17.18 -37.78 15.05
N SER A 404 17.81 -36.75 14.46
CA SER A 404 17.86 -35.39 15.00
C SER A 404 16.48 -34.88 15.40
N SER A 405 15.44 -35.15 14.61
CA SER A 405 14.06 -34.70 14.87
C SER A 405 13.47 -35.31 16.15
N ILE A 406 13.76 -36.58 16.42
CA ILE A 406 13.33 -37.29 17.64
C ILE A 406 13.98 -36.66 18.88
N TYR A 407 15.29 -36.41 18.83
CA TYR A 407 16.01 -35.78 19.94
C TYR A 407 15.51 -34.35 20.22
N LYS A 408 15.18 -33.57 19.18
CA LYS A 408 14.62 -32.22 19.33
C LYS A 408 13.27 -32.23 20.06
N LEU A 409 12.43 -33.22 19.78
CA LEU A 409 11.13 -33.39 20.44
C LEU A 409 11.27 -33.92 21.88
N TRP A 410 12.15 -34.90 22.09
CA TRP A 410 12.26 -35.65 23.34
C TRP A 410 13.01 -34.91 24.46
N LEU A 411 14.11 -34.20 24.15
CA LEU A 411 14.91 -33.50 25.18
C LEU A 411 14.10 -32.47 25.99
N PRO A 412 13.24 -31.61 25.39
CA PRO A 412 12.37 -30.71 26.16
C PRO A 412 11.31 -31.43 26.98
N PHE A 413 10.85 -32.61 26.52
CA PHE A 413 9.82 -33.41 27.19
C PHE A 413 10.36 -34.01 28.49
N VAL A 414 11.49 -34.73 28.44
CA VAL A 414 12.12 -35.36 29.63
C VAL A 414 12.47 -34.32 30.68
N ARG A 415 13.02 -33.17 30.24
CA ARG A 415 13.37 -32.06 31.15
C ARG A 415 12.19 -31.54 31.97
N LYS A 416 10.98 -31.50 31.41
CA LYS A 416 9.78 -31.00 32.10
C LYS A 416 9.14 -32.04 33.02
N GLN A 417 9.29 -33.33 32.72
CA GLN A 417 8.60 -34.42 33.40
C GLN A 417 9.39 -34.96 34.60
N GLU A 418 10.68 -35.27 34.43
CA GLU A 418 11.41 -36.06 35.43
C GLU A 418 12.26 -35.22 36.40
N GLY A 419 12.62 -33.98 36.03
CA GLY A 419 13.52 -33.16 36.86
C GLY A 419 14.93 -33.76 37.07
N ASP A 420 15.19 -35.00 36.62
CA ASP A 420 16.48 -35.68 36.68
C ASP A 420 17.48 -35.02 35.73
N THR A 421 18.36 -34.23 36.34
CA THR A 421 19.39 -33.45 35.64
C THR A 421 20.53 -34.30 35.08
N GLU A 422 20.73 -35.53 35.58
CA GLU A 422 21.87 -36.36 35.20
C GLU A 422 21.55 -37.22 33.98
N TYR A 423 20.38 -37.87 33.99
CA TYR A 423 19.90 -38.62 32.82
C TYR A 423 19.69 -37.71 31.60
N THR A 424 19.06 -36.55 31.78
CA THR A 424 18.85 -35.57 30.70
C THR A 424 20.15 -35.02 30.13
N SER A 425 21.18 -34.82 30.96
CA SER A 425 22.52 -34.42 30.52
C SER A 425 23.17 -35.52 29.68
N SER A 426 23.17 -36.77 30.16
CA SER A 426 23.73 -37.92 29.42
C SER A 426 23.10 -38.10 28.04
N LEU A 427 21.78 -37.91 27.94
CA LEU A 427 21.03 -38.05 26.69
C LEU A 427 21.33 -36.91 25.71
N ALA A 428 21.49 -35.68 26.21
CA ALA A 428 21.87 -34.55 25.40
C ALA A 428 23.30 -34.67 24.87
N ILE A 429 24.22 -35.27 25.65
CA ILE A 429 25.58 -35.61 25.21
C ILE A 429 25.51 -36.58 24.03
N ALA A 430 24.83 -37.72 24.20
CA ALA A 430 24.69 -38.72 23.15
C ALA A 430 24.05 -38.14 21.86
N ALA A 431 23.04 -37.26 22.00
CA ALA A 431 22.37 -36.62 20.85
C ALA A 431 23.31 -35.71 20.05
N THR A 432 24.16 -34.95 20.73
CA THR A 432 25.09 -34.00 20.09
C THR A 432 26.36 -34.67 19.56
N GLU A 433 26.76 -35.81 20.12
CA GLU A 433 27.82 -36.65 19.56
C GLU A 433 27.34 -37.39 18.30
N ALA A 434 26.10 -37.87 18.27
CA ALA A 434 25.52 -38.51 17.10
C ALA A 434 25.23 -37.52 15.97
N PHE A 435 24.79 -36.29 16.30
CA PHE A 435 24.39 -35.27 15.31
C PHE A 435 25.09 -33.92 15.56
N PRO A 436 26.40 -33.83 15.30
CA PRO A 436 27.20 -32.63 15.61
C PRO A 436 26.81 -31.41 14.76
N ASN A 437 26.19 -31.60 13.59
CA ASN A 437 25.80 -30.52 12.66
C ASN A 437 24.41 -29.93 12.93
N SER A 438 23.74 -30.27 14.04
CA SER A 438 22.39 -29.79 14.35
C SER A 438 22.42 -28.70 15.44
N PRO A 439 22.23 -27.41 15.10
CA PRO A 439 22.32 -26.33 16.08
C PRO A 439 21.29 -26.44 17.21
N ASP A 440 20.07 -26.92 16.92
CA ASP A 440 18.99 -27.01 17.89
C ASP A 440 19.30 -28.01 19.02
N LEU A 441 19.97 -29.13 18.69
CA LEU A 441 20.40 -30.12 19.68
C LEU A 441 21.49 -29.57 20.59
N TRP A 442 22.44 -28.83 20.02
CA TRP A 442 23.44 -28.10 20.79
C TRP A 442 22.79 -27.06 21.71
N ILE A 443 21.80 -26.30 21.23
CA ILE A 443 21.05 -25.35 22.07
C ILE A 443 20.33 -26.07 23.22
N ALA A 444 19.72 -27.23 22.95
CA ALA A 444 19.06 -28.03 23.99
C ALA A 444 20.06 -28.49 25.07
N ARG A 445 21.22 -29.04 24.66
CA ARG A 445 22.31 -29.43 25.57
C ARG A 445 22.82 -28.24 26.38
N ILE A 446 23.09 -27.11 25.73
CA ILE A 446 23.55 -25.88 26.38
C ILE A 446 22.55 -25.40 27.42
N ASN A 447 21.24 -25.40 27.12
CA ASN A 447 20.22 -24.96 28.08
C ASN A 447 20.11 -25.87 29.32
N ILE A 448 20.40 -27.17 29.18
CA ILE A 448 20.45 -28.13 30.29
C ILE A 448 21.68 -27.86 31.15
N GLU A 449 22.87 -27.79 30.53
CA GLU A 449 24.13 -27.54 31.22
C GLU A 449 24.19 -26.15 31.88
N MET A 450 23.61 -25.11 31.25
CA MET A 450 23.44 -23.79 31.88
C MET A 450 22.58 -23.87 33.14
N GLY A 451 21.53 -24.69 33.13
CA GLY A 451 20.67 -24.92 34.31
C GLY A 451 21.45 -25.55 35.46
N ASN A 452 22.32 -26.51 35.16
CA ASN A 452 23.19 -27.17 36.14
C ASN A 452 24.30 -26.22 36.62
N ALA A 453 24.91 -25.46 35.71
CA ALA A 453 25.98 -24.51 36.03
C ALA A 453 25.52 -23.29 36.85
N LYS A 454 24.22 -22.95 36.83
CA LYS A 454 23.67 -21.97 37.76
C LYS A 454 23.80 -22.39 39.23
N LYS A 455 23.92 -23.69 39.52
CA LYS A 455 24.03 -24.26 40.88
C LYS A 455 25.47 -24.37 41.41
N GLY A 456 26.54 -24.19 40.60
CA GLY A 456 27.94 -24.32 41.06
C GLY A 456 28.99 -23.57 40.22
N SER A 457 30.05 -23.06 40.87
CA SER A 457 31.07 -22.17 40.28
C SER A 457 32.00 -22.83 39.23
N LYS A 458 32.45 -24.08 39.44
CA LYS A 458 33.37 -24.79 38.52
C LYS A 458 32.73 -25.20 37.18
N ALA A 459 31.41 -25.23 37.08
CA ALA A 459 30.68 -25.67 35.89
C ALA A 459 30.71 -24.65 34.73
N GLY A 460 30.96 -23.37 35.00
CA GLY A 460 30.99 -22.31 33.99
C GLY A 460 32.11 -22.48 32.95
N LYS A 461 33.34 -22.83 33.38
CA LYS A 461 34.48 -23.03 32.46
C LYS A 461 34.30 -24.25 31.55
N ARG A 462 33.67 -25.32 32.06
CA ARG A 462 33.36 -26.54 31.29
C ARG A 462 32.34 -26.24 30.18
N LEU A 463 31.36 -25.38 30.48
CA LEU A 463 30.36 -24.95 29.51
C LEU A 463 30.95 -24.03 28.42
N ASP A 464 31.88 -23.14 28.78
CA ASP A 464 32.57 -22.30 27.81
C ASP A 464 33.34 -23.13 26.78
N SER A 465 34.14 -24.11 27.21
CA SER A 465 34.86 -25.00 26.30
C SER A 465 33.91 -25.87 25.46
N LEU A 466 32.81 -26.35 26.04
CA LEU A 466 31.79 -27.11 25.30
C LEU A 466 31.15 -26.32 24.16
N ILE A 467 30.85 -25.04 24.39
CA ILE A 467 30.23 -24.18 23.38
C ILE A 467 31.26 -23.76 22.33
N LEU A 468 32.45 -23.34 22.76
CA LEU A 468 33.47 -22.83 21.86
C LEU A 468 34.13 -23.93 21.03
N ASP A 469 34.53 -25.03 21.66
CA ASP A 469 35.42 -26.01 21.05
C ASP A 469 34.65 -27.16 20.38
N SER A 470 33.38 -27.38 20.75
CA SER A 470 32.55 -28.45 20.17
C SER A 470 31.35 -27.93 19.37
N ALA A 471 30.50 -27.08 19.95
CA ALA A 471 29.26 -26.65 19.29
C ALA A 471 29.52 -25.69 18.10
N LEU A 472 30.34 -24.66 18.33
CA LEU A 472 30.65 -23.64 17.33
C LEU A 472 31.72 -24.07 16.32
N SER A 473 32.55 -25.06 16.63
CA SER A 473 33.48 -25.65 15.65
C SER A 473 32.74 -26.43 14.57
N SER A 474 31.66 -27.13 14.95
CA SER A 474 30.81 -27.89 14.02
C SER A 474 29.76 -27.01 13.32
N ASN A 475 29.33 -25.91 13.93
CA ASN A 475 28.26 -25.03 13.42
C ASN A 475 28.62 -23.54 13.50
N ALA A 476 29.75 -23.16 12.88
CA ALA A 476 30.29 -21.80 13.00
C ALA A 476 29.32 -20.69 12.57
N GLY A 477 28.43 -20.94 11.60
CA GLY A 477 27.47 -19.97 11.07
C GLY A 477 26.19 -19.76 11.88
N SER A 478 25.93 -20.57 12.92
CA SER A 478 24.62 -20.57 13.60
C SER A 478 24.39 -19.35 14.50
N TYR A 479 23.50 -18.46 14.07
CA TYR A 479 23.08 -17.27 14.83
C TYR A 479 22.65 -17.61 16.27
N ALA A 480 21.80 -18.63 16.43
CA ALA A 480 21.19 -18.97 17.72
C ALA A 480 22.21 -19.50 18.75
N LEU A 481 23.24 -20.23 18.30
CA LEU A 481 24.31 -20.70 19.18
C LEU A 481 25.19 -19.55 19.67
N TRP A 482 25.58 -18.64 18.78
CA TRP A 482 26.32 -17.44 19.13
C TRP A 482 25.55 -16.55 20.10
N TYR A 483 24.26 -16.33 19.84
CA TYR A 483 23.39 -15.56 20.73
C TYR A 483 23.36 -16.14 22.15
N LYS A 484 23.22 -17.47 22.26
CA LYS A 484 23.16 -18.17 23.55
C LYS A 484 24.46 -18.05 24.32
N TRP A 485 25.59 -18.21 23.64
CA TRP A 485 26.91 -18.08 24.26
C TRP A 485 27.17 -16.67 24.79
N LEU A 486 26.93 -15.64 23.97
CA LEU A 486 27.11 -14.25 24.38
C LEU A 486 26.18 -13.87 25.54
N SER A 487 24.92 -14.33 25.50
CA SER A 487 23.97 -14.15 26.61
C SER A 487 24.44 -14.81 27.91
N TRP A 488 25.14 -15.96 27.83
CA TRP A 488 25.73 -16.61 28.99
C TRP A 488 26.87 -15.80 29.60
N ILE A 489 27.75 -15.23 28.76
CA ILE A 489 28.85 -14.35 29.20
C ILE A 489 28.28 -13.13 29.92
N GLU A 490 27.30 -12.47 29.31
CA GLU A 490 26.62 -11.31 29.91
C GLU A 490 25.98 -11.67 31.26
N TRP A 491 25.33 -12.82 31.35
CA TRP A 491 24.72 -13.29 32.59
C TRP A 491 25.76 -13.58 33.68
N GLN A 492 26.88 -14.23 33.34
CA GLN A 492 27.99 -14.48 34.26
C GLN A 492 28.59 -13.16 34.78
N TRP A 493 28.77 -12.19 33.90
CA TRP A 493 29.34 -10.87 34.24
C TRP A 493 28.38 -10.04 35.11
N LYS A 494 27.09 -9.95 34.74
CA LYS A 494 26.07 -9.22 35.54
C LYS A 494 25.90 -9.78 36.95
N ASN A 495 26.05 -11.09 37.11
CA ASN A 495 25.98 -11.75 38.43
C ASN A 495 27.35 -11.86 39.13
N GLN A 496 28.35 -11.10 38.68
CA GLN A 496 29.70 -11.03 39.27
C GLN A 496 30.43 -12.39 39.40
N ARG A 497 30.07 -13.38 38.57
CA ARG A 497 30.74 -14.70 38.55
C ARG A 497 32.05 -14.71 37.78
N ILE A 498 32.21 -13.76 36.85
CA ILE A 498 33.46 -13.50 36.12
C ILE A 498 33.84 -12.03 36.28
N SER A 499 35.13 -11.75 36.33
CA SER A 499 35.64 -10.37 36.36
C SER A 499 35.48 -9.70 34.99
N THR A 500 35.54 -8.37 34.96
CA THR A 500 35.49 -7.58 33.71
C THR A 500 36.61 -7.98 32.75
N HIS A 501 37.81 -8.26 33.26
CA HIS A 501 38.95 -8.77 32.48
C HIS A 501 38.67 -10.16 31.85
N GLU A 502 37.99 -11.02 32.59
CA GLU A 502 37.67 -12.39 32.17
C GLU A 502 36.51 -12.40 31.15
N ALA A 503 35.56 -11.46 31.25
CA ALA A 503 34.57 -11.19 30.21
C ALA A 503 35.21 -10.61 28.94
N GLN A 504 36.15 -9.66 29.09
CA GLN A 504 36.92 -9.08 27.99
C GLN A 504 37.61 -10.14 27.14
N LYS A 505 38.32 -11.07 27.78
CA LYS A 505 39.02 -12.16 27.08
C LYS A 505 38.07 -13.01 26.24
N ARG A 506 36.87 -13.31 26.75
CA ARG A 506 35.85 -14.10 26.03
C ARG A 506 35.28 -13.36 24.83
N TYR A 507 34.95 -12.08 24.99
CA TYR A 507 34.45 -11.26 23.89
C TYR A 507 35.50 -11.05 22.79
N ILE A 508 36.77 -10.86 23.16
CA ILE A 508 37.87 -10.80 22.18
C ILE A 508 37.95 -12.13 21.41
N SER A 509 37.86 -13.27 22.09
CA SER A 509 37.86 -14.58 21.42
C SER A 509 36.65 -14.76 20.47
N ALA A 510 35.46 -14.31 20.87
CA ALA A 510 34.26 -14.32 20.04
C ALA A 510 34.47 -13.55 18.73
N VAL A 511 35.05 -12.37 18.86
CA VAL A 511 35.31 -11.43 17.78
C VAL A 511 36.43 -11.92 16.86
N THR A 512 37.50 -12.53 17.38
CA THR A 512 38.55 -13.15 16.57
C THR A 512 37.98 -14.30 15.71
N ARG A 513 37.12 -15.15 16.29
CA ARG A 513 36.45 -16.25 15.58
C ARG A 513 35.38 -15.76 14.60
N CYS A 514 34.76 -14.61 14.86
CA CYS A 514 33.88 -13.95 13.90
C CYS A 514 34.62 -13.59 12.59
N GLY A 515 35.91 -13.24 12.68
CA GLY A 515 36.74 -12.91 11.52
C GLY A 515 36.98 -14.08 10.56
N THR A 516 36.79 -15.32 11.02
CA THR A 516 36.93 -16.53 10.19
C THR A 516 35.62 -16.98 9.54
N LEU A 517 34.50 -16.28 9.78
CA LEU A 517 33.21 -16.59 9.16
C LEU A 517 33.16 -16.05 7.72
N THR A 518 32.65 -16.85 6.78
CA THR A 518 32.44 -16.45 5.38
C THR A 518 31.44 -15.29 5.28
N SER A 519 31.43 -14.61 4.13
CA SER A 519 30.48 -13.52 3.85
C SER A 519 29.02 -13.96 4.04
N GLU A 520 28.65 -15.17 3.63
CA GLU A 520 27.28 -15.71 3.73
C GLU A 520 26.62 -15.61 5.13
N TYR A 521 27.40 -15.49 6.22
CA TYR A 521 26.90 -15.37 7.59
C TYR A 521 26.88 -13.91 8.13
N HIS A 522 26.63 -12.91 7.29
CA HIS A 522 26.61 -11.49 7.66
C HIS A 522 25.74 -11.20 8.92
N GLN A 523 24.55 -11.79 9.04
CA GLN A 523 23.68 -11.57 10.21
C GLN A 523 24.28 -12.05 11.54
N THR A 524 24.96 -13.21 11.52
CA THR A 524 25.63 -13.76 12.70
C THR A 524 26.82 -12.88 13.08
N ARG A 525 27.57 -12.40 12.08
CA ARG A 525 28.69 -11.47 12.28
C ARG A 525 28.20 -10.18 12.94
N ASP A 526 27.17 -9.55 12.39
CA ASP A 526 26.57 -8.33 12.93
C ASP A 526 26.15 -8.48 14.39
N MET A 527 25.46 -9.57 14.72
CA MET A 527 25.03 -9.82 16.08
C MET A 527 26.20 -9.93 17.08
N ILE A 528 27.28 -10.65 16.73
CA ILE A 528 28.45 -10.80 17.61
C ILE A 528 29.09 -9.42 17.87
N LEU A 529 29.24 -8.64 16.80
CA LEU A 529 29.91 -7.35 16.82
C LEU A 529 29.10 -6.30 17.58
N THR A 530 27.78 -6.23 17.34
CA THR A 530 26.87 -5.34 18.07
C THR A 530 26.80 -5.70 19.56
N ARG A 531 26.76 -6.98 19.93
CA ARG A 531 26.80 -7.42 21.34
C ARG A 531 28.11 -7.08 22.04
N PHE A 532 29.23 -7.18 21.33
CA PHE A 532 30.52 -6.75 21.84
C PHE A 532 30.56 -5.24 22.12
N LEU A 533 30.04 -4.43 21.18
CA LEU A 533 29.87 -3.00 21.36
C LEU A 533 29.04 -2.67 22.60
N ASP A 534 27.90 -3.33 22.75
CA ASP A 534 26.98 -3.13 23.87
C ASP A 534 27.61 -3.41 25.22
N TRP A 535 28.41 -4.46 25.29
CA TRP A 535 29.14 -4.79 26.49
C TRP A 535 30.28 -3.78 26.75
N ALA A 536 31.07 -3.44 25.73
CA ALA A 536 32.18 -2.50 25.86
C ALA A 536 31.72 -1.08 26.26
N ALA A 537 30.58 -0.62 25.75
CA ALA A 537 30.00 0.68 26.08
C ALA A 537 29.49 0.76 27.54
N ARG A 538 29.25 -0.37 28.22
CA ARG A 538 28.80 -0.41 29.62
C ARG A 538 29.95 -0.35 30.64
N ILE A 539 31.21 -0.38 30.19
CA ILE A 539 32.38 -0.42 31.06
C ILE A 539 33.00 0.98 31.17
N PRO A 540 33.13 1.54 32.39
CA PRO A 540 33.85 2.78 32.61
C PRO A 540 35.31 2.64 32.16
N ARG A 541 35.83 3.65 31.46
CA ARG A 541 37.21 3.64 30.95
C ARG A 541 38.27 3.37 32.02
N SER A 542 38.05 3.79 33.26
CA SER A 542 38.93 3.55 34.40
C SER A 542 39.09 2.08 34.80
N GLN A 543 38.21 1.21 34.33
CA GLN A 543 38.26 -0.24 34.57
C GLN A 543 38.84 -1.02 33.38
N LEU A 544 39.25 -0.33 32.32
CA LEU A 544 39.96 -0.91 31.20
C LEU A 544 41.46 -0.91 31.51
N ASP A 545 42.11 -2.05 31.23
CA ASP A 545 43.54 -2.23 31.44
C ASP A 545 44.34 -1.40 30.41
N ASP A 546 44.79 -0.21 30.81
CA ASP A 546 45.45 0.83 29.97
C ASP A 546 46.90 0.49 29.57
N GLY A 547 47.46 -0.64 30.02
CA GLY A 547 48.89 -0.95 30.00
C GLY A 547 49.62 -0.96 28.64
N GLU A 548 48.92 -0.99 27.50
CA GLU A 548 49.53 -1.04 26.15
C GLU A 548 49.16 0.15 25.23
N LEU A 549 48.42 1.14 25.75
CA LEU A 549 47.91 2.30 24.99
C LEU A 549 48.88 3.51 24.97
N SER A 550 50.08 3.41 25.54
CA SER A 550 51.07 4.51 25.53
C SER A 550 51.82 4.70 24.20
N ARG A 551 51.71 3.75 23.25
CA ARG A 551 52.34 3.80 21.91
C ARG A 551 51.41 4.29 20.79
N ILE A 552 50.30 4.95 21.13
CA ILE A 552 49.23 5.35 20.18
C ILE A 552 49.67 6.40 19.16
N GLU A 553 50.72 7.18 19.41
CA GLU A 553 51.04 8.37 18.60
C GLU A 553 51.83 8.07 17.32
N ASP A 554 52.44 6.88 17.20
CA ASP A 554 53.48 6.64 16.18
C ASP A 554 52.98 6.09 14.84
N PHE A 555 51.67 5.95 14.61
CA PHE A 555 51.15 5.27 13.40
C PHE A 555 50.23 6.13 12.50
N VAL A 556 50.18 7.45 12.71
CA VAL A 556 49.34 8.36 11.89
C VAL A 556 50.24 9.11 10.89
N GLY A 557 50.50 8.48 9.75
CA GLY A 557 51.03 9.17 8.57
C GLY A 557 50.01 10.17 8.03
N SER A 558 50.48 11.38 7.77
CA SER A 558 49.77 12.47 7.09
C SER A 558 49.72 12.18 5.60
N ASP A 559 48.55 11.90 5.04
CA ASP A 559 48.26 12.12 3.62
C ASP A 559 46.80 12.57 3.55
N ASP A 560 46.65 13.85 3.22
CA ASP A 560 45.41 14.47 2.75
C ASP A 560 45.45 14.36 1.23
N ASP A 561 44.74 13.39 0.65
CA ASP A 561 44.41 13.43 -0.77
C ASP A 561 42.97 12.92 -0.96
N GLU A 562 42.16 13.79 -1.56
CA GLU A 562 40.89 13.50 -2.19
C GLU A 562 41.16 12.73 -3.48
N GLU A 563 40.56 11.55 -3.69
CA GLU A 563 40.23 11.05 -5.04
C GLU A 563 39.27 9.85 -5.03
N ASP A 564 38.31 9.94 -5.95
CA ASP A 564 37.49 8.96 -6.67
C ASP A 564 36.55 7.93 -6.00
N TYR A 565 35.34 7.89 -6.59
CA TYR A 565 34.24 6.97 -6.35
C TYR A 565 34.50 5.61 -7.03
N GLU A 566 35.11 4.67 -6.32
CA GLU A 566 34.84 3.22 -6.46
C GLU A 566 35.57 2.42 -5.35
N GLY A 567 34.81 1.64 -4.56
CA GLY A 567 35.31 0.54 -3.72
C GLY A 567 36.39 0.87 -2.68
N ILE A 568 36.04 1.51 -1.57
CA ILE A 568 36.98 1.71 -0.44
C ILE A 568 37.22 0.39 0.29
N SER A 569 38.49 0.01 0.48
CA SER A 569 38.85 -1.22 1.18
C SER A 569 38.44 -1.19 2.67
N GLU A 570 38.05 -2.35 3.21
CA GLU A 570 37.73 -2.57 4.63
C GLU A 570 38.82 -2.04 5.59
N LYS A 571 40.07 -2.02 5.13
CA LYS A 571 41.24 -1.49 5.85
C LYS A 571 41.15 0.03 6.08
N GLU A 572 40.61 0.79 5.12
CA GLU A 572 40.51 2.25 5.18
C GLU A 572 39.33 2.71 6.07
N LEU A 573 38.20 2.00 6.03
CA LEU A 573 37.08 2.26 6.95
C LEU A 573 37.47 2.03 8.41
N LYS A 574 38.26 0.98 8.69
CA LYS A 574 38.85 0.76 10.02
C LYS A 574 39.79 1.89 10.43
N LYS A 575 40.66 2.34 9.52
CA LYS A 575 41.60 3.44 9.77
C LYS A 575 40.83 4.71 10.15
N ARG A 576 39.73 5.01 9.46
CA ARG A 576 38.84 6.14 9.77
C ARG A 576 38.13 6.00 11.11
N PHE A 577 37.52 4.85 11.41
CA PHE A 577 36.88 4.60 12.71
C PHE A 577 37.84 4.72 13.91
N LEU A 578 39.09 4.24 13.73
CA LEU A 578 40.16 4.32 14.72
C LEU A 578 40.83 5.70 14.78
N LYS A 579 40.61 6.58 13.79
CA LYS A 579 41.16 7.95 13.75
C LYS A 579 40.49 8.76 14.86
N ARG A 580 41.25 9.03 15.91
CA ARG A 580 40.80 9.86 17.04
C ARG A 580 40.70 11.31 16.57
N SER A 581 39.57 11.97 16.80
CA SER A 581 39.53 13.44 16.73
C SER A 581 40.56 14.00 17.71
N LYS A 582 41.23 15.10 17.33
CA LYS A 582 42.41 15.67 18.01
C LYS A 582 42.16 16.07 19.48
N ASN A 583 40.95 15.95 20.03
CA ASN A 583 40.65 16.24 21.43
C ASN A 583 40.79 15.02 22.36
N LYS A 584 41.83 15.05 23.19
CA LYS A 584 42.37 13.94 23.98
C LYS A 584 41.56 13.51 25.23
N LYS A 585 40.39 14.09 25.58
CA LYS A 585 39.84 13.94 26.94
C LYS A 585 38.29 13.88 27.08
N LEU A 586 37.54 13.22 26.20
CA LEU A 586 36.08 13.12 26.38
C LEU A 586 35.58 11.93 27.21
N GLY A 587 36.35 10.85 27.40
CA GLY A 587 36.00 9.80 28.38
C GLY A 587 34.65 9.11 28.12
N THR A 588 34.24 9.06 26.85
CA THR A 588 32.93 8.58 26.41
C THR A 588 32.85 7.06 26.29
N ASN A 589 31.64 6.51 26.28
CA ASN A 589 31.41 5.08 26.05
C ASN A 589 31.96 4.61 24.68
N ILE A 590 31.98 5.49 23.67
CA ILE A 590 32.57 5.19 22.36
C ILE A 590 34.10 5.09 22.41
N ASP A 591 34.76 5.80 23.33
CA ASP A 591 36.21 5.72 23.49
C ASP A 591 36.62 4.36 24.07
N SER A 592 35.83 3.82 25.02
CA SER A 592 35.98 2.45 25.52
C SER A 592 35.82 1.44 24.38
N VAL A 593 34.80 1.63 23.53
CA VAL A 593 34.57 0.82 22.32
C VAL A 593 35.77 0.86 21.37
N ARG A 594 36.30 2.05 21.03
CA ARG A 594 37.45 2.21 20.12
C ARG A 594 38.73 1.57 20.67
N ALA A 595 38.99 1.73 21.97
CA ALA A 595 40.13 1.11 22.63
C ALA A 595 40.07 -0.43 22.56
N MET A 596 38.87 -0.98 22.78
CA MET A 596 38.64 -2.43 22.75
C MET A 596 38.66 -3.01 21.34
N ALA A 597 38.12 -2.28 20.36
CA ALA A 597 38.21 -2.64 18.95
C ALA A 597 39.66 -2.72 18.46
N LYS A 598 40.53 -1.79 18.91
CA LYS A 598 41.97 -1.82 18.60
C LYS A 598 42.68 -3.02 19.25
N LYS A 599 42.36 -3.33 20.52
CA LYS A 599 42.94 -4.47 21.26
C LYS A 599 42.54 -5.82 20.68
N ALA A 600 41.36 -5.93 20.08
CA ALA A 600 40.89 -7.15 19.43
C ALA A 600 41.57 -7.44 18.07
N GLN A 601 42.50 -6.60 17.59
CA GLN A 601 43.22 -6.76 16.32
C GLN A 601 42.30 -7.20 15.16
N LEU A 602 41.17 -6.51 15.03
CA LEU A 602 40.04 -6.88 14.19
C LEU A 602 40.43 -7.09 12.73
N GLN A 603 40.51 -8.36 12.29
CA GLN A 603 40.78 -8.69 10.90
C GLN A 603 39.61 -8.35 9.95
N THR A 604 38.38 -8.24 10.45
CA THR A 604 37.20 -7.86 9.65
C THR A 604 36.31 -6.82 10.36
N PHE A 605 36.05 -5.67 9.76
CA PHE A 605 35.03 -4.64 10.08
C PHE A 605 35.03 -3.57 8.97
N PRO A 606 33.88 -3.13 8.39
CA PRO A 606 32.61 -2.88 9.09
C PRO A 606 31.32 -3.35 8.38
N THR A 607 30.22 -3.37 9.13
CA THR A 607 28.85 -3.53 8.63
C THR A 607 27.98 -2.33 8.99
N THR A 608 26.87 -2.14 8.30
CA THR A 608 25.96 -1.01 8.51
C THR A 608 25.43 -0.98 9.95
N ALA A 609 24.99 -2.13 10.46
CA ALA A 609 24.47 -2.28 11.83
C ALA A 609 25.49 -1.90 12.92
N PHE A 610 26.78 -2.16 12.69
CA PHE A 610 27.86 -1.76 13.60
C PHE A 610 27.96 -0.24 13.74
N PHE A 611 27.91 0.47 12.61
CA PHE A 611 28.00 1.93 12.64
C PHE A 611 26.75 2.57 13.21
N GLU A 612 25.56 2.05 12.90
CA GLU A 612 24.31 2.49 13.53
C GLU A 612 24.39 2.40 15.05
N ARG A 613 24.90 1.29 15.59
CA ARG A 613 25.03 1.13 17.04
C ARG A 613 26.06 2.09 17.64
N CYS A 614 27.15 2.37 16.94
CA CYS A 614 28.12 3.39 17.36
C CYS A 614 27.50 4.79 17.41
N ILE A 615 26.64 5.13 16.44
CA ILE A 615 25.92 6.41 16.37
C ILE A 615 24.97 6.56 17.56
N GLU A 616 24.27 5.50 17.95
CA GLU A 616 23.38 5.51 19.10
C GLU A 616 24.15 5.81 20.40
N TYR A 617 25.32 5.20 20.59
CA TYR A 617 26.14 5.48 21.78
C TYR A 617 26.64 6.90 21.84
N GLU A 618 27.05 7.46 20.71
CA GLU A 618 27.51 8.85 20.65
C GLU A 618 26.34 9.83 20.82
N SER A 619 25.16 9.48 20.33
CA SER A 619 23.93 10.27 20.50
C SER A 619 23.48 10.34 21.97
N ILE A 620 23.60 9.23 22.72
CA ILE A 620 23.36 9.23 24.18
C ILE A 620 24.30 10.20 24.89
N HIS A 621 25.56 10.28 24.44
CA HIS A 621 26.52 11.22 24.99
C HIS A 621 26.15 12.68 24.70
N ILE A 622 25.69 12.98 23.48
CA ILE A 622 25.17 14.31 23.12
C ILE A 622 24.02 14.72 24.03
N SER A 623 23.03 13.84 24.24
CA SER A 623 21.90 14.14 25.14
C SER A 623 22.33 14.35 26.60
N GLN A 624 23.39 13.70 27.06
CA GLN A 624 23.97 13.96 28.39
C GLN A 624 24.66 15.32 28.48
N LEU A 625 25.33 15.77 27.40
CA LEU A 625 25.93 17.09 27.31
C LEU A 625 24.87 18.21 27.29
N GLU A 626 23.74 17.99 26.63
CA GLU A 626 22.60 18.92 26.56
C GLU A 626 21.88 19.10 27.91
N ASN A 627 21.69 18.02 28.67
CA ASN A 627 20.93 18.03 29.94
C ASN A 627 21.67 18.63 31.15
N THR A 628 22.94 18.99 31.01
CA THR A 628 23.67 19.63 32.11
C THR A 628 23.56 21.15 31.98
N HIS A 629 22.89 21.84 32.90
CA HIS A 629 22.76 23.30 32.87
C HIS A 629 24.06 24.01 33.31
N GLY A 630 24.69 24.82 32.44
CA GLY A 630 25.91 25.58 32.75
C GLY A 630 26.64 26.19 31.54
N SER A 631 27.01 27.47 31.62
CA SER A 631 27.61 28.28 30.54
C SER A 631 29.14 28.15 30.47
N SER A 632 29.70 27.15 29.77
CA SER A 632 31.14 27.10 29.51
C SER A 632 31.47 26.86 28.02
N ALA A 633 32.38 27.66 27.46
CA ALA A 633 32.82 27.57 26.06
C ALA A 633 33.42 26.20 25.69
N LYS A 634 33.96 25.48 26.70
CA LYS A 634 34.48 24.13 26.55
C LYS A 634 33.38 23.11 26.23
N ARG A 635 32.18 23.26 26.82
CA ARG A 635 31.01 22.42 26.50
C ARG A 635 30.54 22.60 25.07
N THR A 636 30.56 23.83 24.55
CA THR A 636 30.20 24.12 23.15
C THR A 636 31.19 23.53 22.15
N GLN A 637 32.45 23.36 22.56
CA GLN A 637 33.47 22.68 21.76
C GLN A 637 33.29 21.16 21.80
N ASP A 638 33.07 20.59 22.99
CA ASP A 638 32.84 19.16 23.19
C ASP A 638 31.58 18.69 22.44
N TYR A 639 30.50 19.47 22.46
CA TYR A 639 29.29 19.23 21.67
C TYR A 639 29.56 19.25 20.16
N ARG A 640 30.27 20.28 19.67
CA ARG A 640 30.63 20.40 18.26
C ARG A 640 31.49 19.23 17.79
N ASP A 641 32.40 18.76 18.63
CA ASP A 641 33.27 17.63 18.30
C ASP A 641 32.50 16.31 18.30
N ALA A 642 31.57 16.08 19.25
CA ALA A 642 30.68 14.91 19.23
C ALA A 642 29.80 14.88 17.96
N CYS A 643 29.21 16.01 17.56
CA CYS A 643 28.45 16.11 16.31
C CYS A 643 29.30 15.78 15.08
N LYS A 644 30.57 16.22 15.03
CA LYS A 644 31.49 15.85 13.94
C LYS A 644 31.77 14.35 13.90
N HIS A 645 31.81 13.67 15.06
CA HIS A 645 32.04 12.22 15.09
C HIS A 645 30.84 11.46 14.58
N ILE A 646 29.63 11.86 14.94
CA ILE A 646 28.41 11.23 14.43
C ILE A 646 28.31 11.37 12.91
N VAL A 647 28.64 12.55 12.38
CA VAL A 647 28.74 12.77 10.92
C VAL A 647 29.71 11.77 10.27
N MET A 648 30.92 11.63 10.82
CA MET A 648 31.91 10.67 10.33
C MET A 648 31.41 9.21 10.38
N LEU A 649 30.65 8.85 11.42
CA LEU A 649 30.08 7.50 11.56
C LEU A 649 28.98 7.25 10.54
N PHE A 650 28.10 8.23 10.28
CA PHE A 650 27.09 8.14 9.23
C PHE A 650 27.73 8.05 7.83
N GLU A 651 28.73 8.87 7.54
CA GLU A 651 29.49 8.79 6.29
C GLU A 651 30.16 7.42 6.13
N SER A 652 30.61 6.80 7.21
CA SER A 652 31.20 5.47 7.19
C SER A 652 30.15 4.36 7.01
N ALA A 653 28.96 4.53 7.59
CA ALA A 653 27.83 3.60 7.43
C ALA A 653 27.32 3.54 5.99
N VAL A 654 27.09 4.72 5.40
CA VAL A 654 26.67 4.86 4.00
C VAL A 654 27.70 4.27 3.03
N ARG A 655 28.99 4.39 3.33
CA ARG A 655 30.05 3.81 2.50
C ARG A 655 30.12 2.29 2.56
N VAL A 656 29.57 1.66 3.60
CA VAL A 656 29.49 0.20 3.71
C VAL A 656 28.35 -0.35 2.86
N ASP A 657 27.16 0.26 2.97
CA ASP A 657 26.02 -0.07 2.13
C ASP A 657 25.36 1.21 1.64
N ASN A 658 25.67 1.55 0.39
CA ASN A 658 25.17 2.76 -0.24
C ASN A 658 23.67 2.65 -0.61
N ASN A 659 23.11 1.43 -0.63
CA ASN A 659 21.74 1.17 -1.03
C ASN A 659 20.76 1.17 0.16
N ASP A 660 21.26 1.28 1.41
CA ASP A 660 20.41 1.30 2.58
C ASP A 660 19.77 2.69 2.80
N SER A 661 18.58 2.86 2.22
CA SER A 661 17.75 4.07 2.37
C SER A 661 17.48 4.48 3.82
N ALA A 662 17.46 3.55 4.78
CA ALA A 662 17.15 3.88 6.18
C ALA A 662 18.29 4.66 6.85
N VAL A 663 19.54 4.32 6.54
CA VAL A 663 20.74 5.02 7.04
C VAL A 663 20.78 6.45 6.51
N TRP A 664 20.46 6.64 5.23
CA TRP A 664 20.39 7.95 4.61
C TRP A 664 19.34 8.86 5.28
N ILE A 665 18.13 8.34 5.54
CA ILE A 665 17.07 9.08 6.24
C ILE A 665 17.52 9.47 7.65
N LYS A 666 18.09 8.53 8.43
CA LYS A 666 18.60 8.82 9.78
C LYS A 666 19.73 9.86 9.76
N TYR A 667 20.59 9.83 8.74
CA TYR A 667 21.66 10.81 8.57
C TYR A 667 21.09 12.21 8.28
N ALA A 668 20.10 12.31 7.40
CA ALA A 668 19.41 13.57 7.12
C ALA A 668 18.70 14.13 8.37
N GLU A 669 17.98 13.29 9.11
CA GLU A 669 17.33 13.67 10.37
C GLU A 669 18.34 14.17 11.42
N PHE A 670 19.52 13.54 11.51
CA PHE A 670 20.57 13.98 12.43
C PHE A 670 21.19 15.33 12.04
N LEU A 671 21.47 15.54 10.75
CA LEU A 671 21.99 16.82 10.26
C LEU A 671 21.02 17.97 10.54
N GLN A 672 19.71 17.72 10.36
CA GLN A 672 18.65 18.68 10.68
C GLN A 672 18.59 18.98 12.18
N LYS A 673 18.59 17.95 13.04
CA LYS A 673 18.57 18.15 14.51
C LYS A 673 19.81 18.87 15.04
N SER A 674 20.97 18.63 14.42
CA SER A 674 22.24 19.22 14.84
C SER A 674 22.53 20.60 14.23
N GLY A 675 21.61 21.16 13.43
CA GLY A 675 21.74 22.47 12.78
C GLY A 675 22.85 22.51 11.70
N GLN A 676 23.20 21.36 11.13
CA GLN A 676 24.18 21.25 10.03
C GLN A 676 23.50 21.15 8.66
N ASP A 677 22.44 21.93 8.47
CA ASP A 677 21.59 21.92 7.27
C ASP A 677 22.37 22.18 5.97
N HIS A 678 23.47 22.94 6.05
CA HIS A 678 24.36 23.20 4.91
C HIS A 678 24.96 21.93 4.27
N LYS A 679 25.06 20.81 4.99
CA LYS A 679 25.58 19.53 4.47
C LYS A 679 24.50 18.65 3.83
N LEU A 680 23.23 19.01 3.98
CA LEU A 680 22.09 18.22 3.55
C LEU A 680 21.94 18.22 2.02
N GLY A 681 22.31 19.33 1.37
CA GLY A 681 22.34 19.45 -0.10
C GLY A 681 23.38 18.52 -0.75
N ASP A 682 24.59 18.44 -0.20
CA ASP A 682 25.63 17.51 -0.68
C ASP A 682 25.25 16.04 -0.45
N LEU A 683 24.40 15.78 0.53
CA LEU A 683 23.86 14.46 0.85
C LEU A 683 22.84 14.01 -0.18
N HIS A 684 22.02 14.94 -0.69
CA HIS A 684 20.92 14.67 -1.61
C HIS A 684 21.36 14.03 -2.91
N TRP A 685 22.40 14.58 -3.53
CA TRP A 685 22.99 14.01 -4.74
C TRP A 685 23.52 12.59 -4.53
N LYS A 686 24.10 12.31 -3.36
CA LYS A 686 24.72 11.01 -3.04
C LYS A 686 23.69 9.94 -2.67
N ALA A 687 22.62 10.33 -1.99
CA ALA A 687 21.56 9.44 -1.51
C ALA A 687 20.55 9.05 -2.60
N SER A 688 20.45 9.85 -3.68
CA SER A 688 19.45 9.68 -4.74
C SER A 688 19.46 8.30 -5.42
N ALA A 689 20.60 7.59 -5.41
CA ALA A 689 20.74 6.24 -5.98
C ALA A 689 20.23 5.11 -5.05
N ALA A 690 20.04 5.38 -3.76
CA ALA A 690 19.68 4.38 -2.74
C ALA A 690 18.17 4.14 -2.61
N PHE A 691 17.35 5.08 -3.07
CA PHE A 691 15.89 5.05 -2.89
C PHE A 691 15.20 4.32 -4.04
N THR A 692 14.62 3.14 -3.75
CA THR A 692 13.85 2.34 -4.70
C THR A 692 12.34 2.61 -4.64
N SER A 693 11.85 3.18 -3.52
CA SER A 693 10.45 3.56 -3.31
C SER A 693 10.25 5.07 -3.44
N GLN A 694 9.19 5.47 -4.16
CA GLN A 694 8.77 6.86 -4.33
C GLN A 694 8.49 7.55 -2.97
N ASP A 695 7.94 6.81 -2.01
CA ASP A 695 7.57 7.31 -0.67
C ASP A 695 8.79 7.56 0.24
N GLN A 696 9.83 6.73 0.13
CA GLN A 696 11.08 6.95 0.86
C GLN A 696 11.87 8.13 0.28
N LYS A 697 11.83 8.26 -1.05
CA LYS A 697 12.45 9.38 -1.77
C LYS A 697 11.75 10.69 -1.42
N SER A 698 10.42 10.74 -1.44
CA SER A 698 9.66 11.95 -1.06
C SER A 698 9.91 12.34 0.40
N LYS A 699 9.95 11.38 1.33
CA LYS A 699 10.29 11.66 2.74
C LYS A 699 11.69 12.28 2.89
N PHE A 700 12.69 11.73 2.20
CA PHE A 700 14.05 12.27 2.20
C PHE A 700 14.11 13.64 1.50
N ASP A 701 13.41 13.84 0.40
CA ASP A 701 13.32 15.12 -0.34
C ASP A 701 12.66 16.23 0.50
N VAL A 702 11.61 15.90 1.25
CA VAL A 702 10.94 16.82 2.20
C VAL A 702 11.88 17.21 3.35
N LEU A 703 12.60 16.24 3.91
CA LEU A 703 13.59 16.49 4.96
C LEU A 703 14.77 17.34 4.44
N ALA A 704 15.24 17.03 3.23
CA ALA A 704 16.41 17.64 2.61
C ALA A 704 16.16 19.07 2.09
N ASN A 705 15.00 19.34 1.47
CA ASN A 705 14.88 20.49 0.57
C ASN A 705 13.65 21.40 0.77
N THR A 706 12.66 21.10 1.63
CA THR A 706 11.49 21.99 1.75
C THR A 706 11.65 23.05 2.85
N LEU A 707 12.03 24.27 2.44
CA LEU A 707 12.25 25.40 3.35
C LEU A 707 11.02 26.31 3.52
N ILE A 708 10.13 26.39 2.52
CA ILE A 708 8.91 27.21 2.51
C ILE A 708 7.78 26.38 1.88
N GLN A 709 6.59 26.39 2.49
CA GLN A 709 5.40 25.70 1.99
C GLN A 709 4.21 26.65 1.95
N SER A 710 3.34 26.48 0.95
CA SER A 710 2.14 27.28 0.75
C SER A 710 0.96 26.35 0.54
N PHE A 711 -0.07 26.47 1.38
CA PHE A 711 -1.30 25.70 1.27
C PHE A 711 -2.49 26.64 1.16
N GLN A 712 -3.43 26.27 0.29
CA GLN A 712 -4.72 26.91 0.21
C GLN A 712 -5.77 25.98 0.82
N GLU A 713 -6.91 26.56 1.16
CA GLU A 713 -8.10 25.80 1.55
C GLU A 713 -8.01 24.98 2.84
N ILE A 714 -7.18 25.42 3.78
CA ILE A 714 -6.96 24.75 5.06
C ILE A 714 -8.13 25.00 6.02
N ASP A 715 -8.62 23.93 6.64
CA ASP A 715 -9.74 23.96 7.57
C ASP A 715 -9.29 24.05 9.03
N ILE A 716 -10.02 24.85 9.80
CA ILE A 716 -9.95 24.89 11.27
C ILE A 716 -11.36 24.69 11.81
N ASN A 717 -11.56 23.57 12.52
CA ASN A 717 -12.81 23.19 13.20
C ASN A 717 -14.03 22.94 12.28
N ASN A 718 -13.85 22.80 10.96
CA ASN A 718 -14.93 22.40 10.08
C ASN A 718 -15.29 20.91 10.26
N GLU A 719 -16.58 20.57 10.19
CA GLU A 719 -17.03 19.18 10.42
C GLU A 719 -16.50 18.23 9.34
N ARG A 720 -16.37 18.69 8.09
CA ARG A 720 -15.77 17.91 6.99
C ARG A 720 -14.33 17.46 7.25
N SER A 721 -13.58 18.21 8.06
CA SER A 721 -12.20 17.88 8.47
C SER A 721 -12.12 17.16 9.82
N GLY A 722 -13.25 16.69 10.36
CA GLY A 722 -13.33 16.08 11.68
C GLY A 722 -13.19 17.07 12.83
N SER A 723 -13.48 18.35 12.58
CA SER A 723 -13.35 19.45 13.53
C SER A 723 -11.92 19.66 14.05
N ASN A 724 -10.93 19.34 13.22
CA ASN A 724 -9.50 19.48 13.55
C ASN A 724 -8.96 20.88 13.20
N GLN A 725 -7.84 21.25 13.83
CA GLN A 725 -7.10 22.48 13.51
C GLN A 725 -5.94 22.16 12.55
N GLN A 726 -6.24 21.89 11.29
CA GLN A 726 -5.26 21.37 10.32
C GLN A 726 -4.03 22.27 10.22
N ALA A 727 -4.22 23.59 10.19
CA ALA A 727 -3.13 24.55 10.06
C ALA A 727 -2.07 24.39 11.17
N LYS A 728 -2.53 24.19 12.41
CA LYS A 728 -1.69 24.03 13.59
C LYS A 728 -1.05 22.64 13.63
N ILE A 729 -1.81 21.60 13.32
CA ILE A 729 -1.30 20.22 13.28
C ILE A 729 -0.13 20.10 12.30
N ILE A 730 -0.25 20.69 11.12
CA ILE A 730 0.81 20.69 10.10
C ILE A 730 2.07 21.39 10.62
N ALA A 731 1.93 22.58 11.23
CA ALA A 731 3.06 23.30 11.81
C ALA A 731 3.77 22.49 12.91
N GLU A 732 3.01 21.90 13.84
CA GLU A 732 3.56 21.14 14.97
C GLU A 732 4.23 19.84 14.53
N GLN A 733 3.64 19.11 13.58
CA GLN A 733 4.20 17.84 13.09
C GLN A 733 5.46 18.04 12.25
N LEU A 734 5.50 19.11 11.45
CA LEU A 734 6.66 19.40 10.59
C LEU A 734 7.72 20.26 11.29
N GLY A 735 7.43 20.77 12.50
CA GLY A 735 8.32 21.67 13.23
C GLY A 735 8.57 22.99 12.48
N LEU A 736 7.54 23.51 11.81
CA LEU A 736 7.62 24.73 11.00
C LEU A 736 6.91 25.90 11.68
N ASN A 737 7.44 27.10 11.49
CA ASN A 737 6.69 28.32 11.76
C ASN A 737 5.55 28.40 10.75
N GLY A 738 4.33 28.73 11.20
CA GLY A 738 3.14 28.75 10.35
C GLY A 738 2.35 30.05 10.51
N GLY A 739 1.88 30.61 9.40
CA GLY A 739 0.94 31.71 9.34
C GLY A 739 -0.34 31.27 8.65
N PHE A 740 -1.49 31.71 9.16
CA PHE A 740 -2.81 31.38 8.61
C PHE A 740 -3.67 32.64 8.51
N VAL A 741 -4.36 32.81 7.38
CA VAL A 741 -5.38 33.85 7.19
C VAL A 741 -6.72 33.18 6.94
N THR A 742 -7.75 33.62 7.65
CA THR A 742 -9.12 33.17 7.41
C THR A 742 -9.70 33.89 6.21
N GLU A 743 -10.18 33.14 5.21
CA GLU A 743 -10.96 33.69 4.10
C GLU A 743 -12.45 33.67 4.42
N PHE A 744 -12.93 32.53 4.92
CA PHE A 744 -14.35 32.29 5.14
C PHE A 744 -14.64 31.63 6.49
N VAL A 745 -15.70 32.09 7.13
CA VAL A 745 -16.44 31.34 8.16
C VAL A 745 -17.44 30.44 7.44
N GLU A 746 -17.28 29.14 7.59
CA GLU A 746 -18.06 28.13 6.87
C GLU A 746 -19.29 27.77 7.71
N ILE A 747 -20.46 28.23 7.31
CA ILE A 747 -21.68 28.07 8.10
C ILE A 747 -22.16 26.62 8.00
N LYS A 748 -22.40 26.00 9.16
CA LYS A 748 -23.05 24.69 9.25
C LYS A 748 -24.52 24.82 8.83
N ASP A 749 -24.90 24.14 7.75
CA ASP A 749 -26.24 24.25 7.18
C ASP A 749 -26.69 22.91 6.55
N PRO A 750 -27.98 22.51 6.69
CA PRO A 750 -28.52 21.30 6.07
C PRO A 750 -28.41 21.24 4.53
N CYS A 751 -28.24 22.37 3.84
CA CYS A 751 -28.01 22.36 2.39
C CYS A 751 -26.65 21.78 1.98
N ARG A 752 -25.68 21.75 2.91
CA ARG A 752 -24.35 21.15 2.70
C ARG A 752 -24.40 19.65 2.93
N SER A 753 -23.71 18.91 2.07
CA SER A 753 -23.48 17.48 2.30
C SER A 753 -22.51 17.26 3.46
N ALA A 754 -22.52 16.06 4.07
CA ALA A 754 -21.63 15.73 5.20
C ALA A 754 -20.14 15.97 4.87
N ILE A 755 -19.73 15.73 3.62
CA ILE A 755 -18.35 15.90 3.16
C ILE A 755 -17.96 17.36 2.85
N GLN A 756 -18.93 18.28 2.83
CA GLN A 756 -18.72 19.72 2.61
C GLN A 756 -19.19 20.54 3.81
N GLN A 757 -19.54 19.88 4.91
CA GLN A 757 -20.17 20.51 6.05
C GLN A 757 -19.21 21.49 6.72
N GLY A 758 -19.75 22.67 7.04
CA GLY A 758 -19.04 23.73 7.75
C GLY A 758 -19.03 23.52 9.26
N GLY A 759 -18.97 24.61 10.02
CA GLY A 759 -18.90 24.62 11.48
C GLY A 759 -17.65 25.27 12.05
N GLY A 760 -16.75 25.73 11.18
CA GLY A 760 -15.48 26.39 11.54
C GLY A 760 -15.07 27.41 10.48
N VAL A 761 -13.76 27.53 10.24
CA VAL A 761 -13.18 28.50 9.30
C VAL A 761 -12.28 27.82 8.27
N HIS A 762 -12.13 28.47 7.13
CA HIS A 762 -11.35 28.03 5.99
C HIS A 762 -10.46 29.17 5.50
N GLY A 763 -9.23 28.88 5.07
CA GLY A 763 -8.37 29.88 4.46
C GLY A 763 -6.98 29.41 4.04
N ASN A 764 -6.04 30.35 3.94
CA ASN A 764 -4.72 30.14 3.34
C ASN A 764 -3.62 30.09 4.40
N ALA A 765 -2.60 29.25 4.19
CA ALA A 765 -1.47 29.07 5.09
C ALA A 765 -0.11 29.19 4.37
N ILE A 766 0.90 29.68 5.09
CA ILE A 766 2.31 29.63 4.71
C ILE A 766 3.11 29.05 5.87
N TYR A 767 4.04 28.15 5.57
CA TYR A 767 4.96 27.57 6.52
C TYR A 767 6.41 27.80 6.10
N SER A 768 7.32 27.91 7.07
CA SER A 768 8.76 28.03 6.84
C SER A 768 9.54 27.51 8.05
N LYS A 769 10.76 27.02 7.79
CA LYS A 769 11.73 26.73 8.86
C LYS A 769 12.32 28.00 9.49
N PHE A 770 12.23 29.12 8.77
CA PHE A 770 12.80 30.39 9.20
C PHE A 770 11.77 31.27 9.90
N ASP A 771 12.24 32.29 10.61
CA ASP A 771 11.36 33.27 11.24
C ASP A 771 10.62 34.09 10.18
N MET A 772 9.33 34.28 10.43
CA MET A 772 8.43 34.95 9.50
C MET A 772 7.58 36.00 10.18
N GLU A 773 7.42 37.14 9.50
CA GLU A 773 6.38 38.12 9.81
C GLU A 773 5.31 38.08 8.74
N PHE A 774 4.05 37.91 9.14
CA PHE A 774 2.95 37.80 8.20
C PHE A 774 2.13 39.08 8.11
N ARG A 775 1.57 39.31 6.93
CA ARG A 775 0.58 40.34 6.65
C ARG A 775 -0.50 39.79 5.73
N VAL A 776 -1.64 40.46 5.73
CA VAL A 776 -2.76 40.12 4.86
C VAL A 776 -2.83 41.13 3.72
N VAL A 777 -2.93 40.63 2.50
CA VAL A 777 -3.28 41.39 1.31
C VAL A 777 -4.80 41.33 1.18
N ASP A 778 -5.45 42.47 1.42
CA ASP A 778 -6.88 42.63 1.20
C ASP A 778 -7.15 42.93 -0.28
N HIS A 779 -7.73 41.95 -0.99
CA HIS A 779 -8.17 42.12 -2.37
C HIS A 779 -9.34 43.10 -2.39
N LYS A 780 -9.13 44.26 -3.00
CA LYS A 780 -10.17 45.28 -3.20
C LYS A 780 -11.21 44.78 -4.18
N HIS A 781 -10.76 44.02 -5.18
CA HIS A 781 -11.66 43.39 -6.13
C HIS A 781 -12.15 42.03 -5.60
N GLN A 782 -13.42 41.98 -5.18
CA GLN A 782 -14.10 40.76 -4.73
C GLN A 782 -15.20 40.39 -5.73
N PRO A 783 -14.95 39.45 -6.65
CA PRO A 783 -15.86 39.20 -7.77
C PRO A 783 -17.21 38.59 -7.38
N TYR A 784 -17.31 38.02 -6.19
CA TYR A 784 -18.51 37.33 -5.70
C TYR A 784 -18.79 37.68 -4.24
N ASP A 785 -20.04 38.06 -3.96
CA ASP A 785 -20.50 38.40 -2.60
C ASP A 785 -21.03 37.15 -1.91
N TRP A 786 -20.16 36.52 -1.12
CA TRP A 786 -20.46 35.30 -0.40
C TRP A 786 -21.49 35.47 0.72
N ASN A 787 -21.49 36.62 1.40
CA ASN A 787 -22.41 36.89 2.50
C ASN A 787 -23.87 36.85 2.02
N ASN A 788 -24.14 37.38 0.84
CA ASN A 788 -25.49 37.46 0.28
C ASN A 788 -25.83 36.28 -0.63
N HIS A 789 -24.86 35.72 -1.37
CA HIS A 789 -25.13 34.74 -2.42
C HIS A 789 -24.61 33.32 -2.13
N GLY A 790 -23.96 33.05 -0.98
CA GLY A 790 -23.44 31.72 -0.65
C GLY A 790 -24.51 30.62 -0.58
N ARG A 791 -25.72 30.94 -0.08
CA ARG A 791 -26.85 30.00 -0.04
C ARG A 791 -27.32 29.54 -1.43
N PHE A 792 -27.19 30.39 -2.45
CA PHE A 792 -27.58 30.05 -3.83
C PHE A 792 -26.75 28.89 -4.39
N LEU A 793 -25.49 28.79 -3.96
CA LEU A 793 -24.56 27.73 -4.37
C LEU A 793 -24.57 26.52 -3.41
N CYS A 794 -25.47 26.48 -2.42
CA CYS A 794 -25.47 25.53 -1.31
C CYS A 794 -24.15 25.55 -0.50
N GLU A 795 -23.49 26.70 -0.44
CA GLU A 795 -22.23 26.92 0.27
C GLU A 795 -22.34 28.21 1.11
N PRO A 796 -23.24 28.25 2.12
CA PRO A 796 -23.42 29.42 2.98
C PRO A 796 -22.14 29.70 3.75
N ARG A 797 -21.49 30.82 3.47
CA ARG A 797 -20.23 31.22 4.11
C ARG A 797 -20.20 32.75 4.26
N GLU A 798 -19.50 33.22 5.28
CA GLU A 798 -19.28 34.64 5.52
C GLU A 798 -17.80 34.97 5.34
N GLY A 799 -17.49 36.05 4.63
CA GLY A 799 -16.12 36.47 4.39
C GLY A 799 -15.81 36.80 2.93
N LYS A 800 -14.53 36.87 2.61
CA LYS A 800 -14.03 37.27 1.29
C LYS A 800 -12.61 36.73 1.05
N ARG A 801 -12.14 36.80 -0.19
CA ARG A 801 -10.81 36.26 -0.56
C ARG A 801 -9.70 37.11 0.03
N TYR A 802 -8.71 36.46 0.63
CA TYR A 802 -7.53 37.09 1.22
C TYR A 802 -6.26 36.33 0.82
N THR A 803 -5.19 37.07 0.56
CA THR A 803 -3.86 36.49 0.36
C THR A 803 -3.01 36.74 1.60
N ILE A 804 -2.33 35.71 2.09
CA ILE A 804 -1.32 35.87 3.14
C ILE A 804 0.03 36.11 2.48
N ALA A 805 0.78 37.07 3.02
CA ALA A 805 2.15 37.34 2.62
C ALA A 805 3.07 37.23 3.84
N ALA A 806 4.21 36.57 3.67
CA ALA A 806 5.18 36.28 4.72
C ALA A 806 6.55 36.88 4.35
N ASN A 807 7.09 37.74 5.21
CA ASN A 807 8.48 38.17 5.15
C ASN A 807 9.33 37.13 5.86
N ILE A 808 10.15 36.39 5.13
CA ILE A 808 10.91 35.24 5.63
C ILE A 808 12.38 35.64 5.81
N SER A 809 12.86 35.58 7.04
CA SER A 809 14.22 35.99 7.41
C SER A 809 15.20 34.83 7.28
N ILE A 810 15.98 34.82 6.21
CA ILE A 810 16.97 33.76 5.95
C ILE A 810 18.33 34.17 6.55
N PRO A 811 18.96 33.35 7.41
CA PRO A 811 20.27 33.65 7.96
C PRO A 811 21.32 33.87 6.87
N ASN A 812 22.08 34.97 6.98
CA ASN A 812 23.15 35.35 6.05
C ASN A 812 22.73 35.56 4.59
N ARG A 813 21.44 35.74 4.31
CA ARG A 813 20.94 36.07 2.97
C ARG A 813 19.87 37.17 3.03
N GLU A 814 19.54 37.76 1.88
CA GLU A 814 18.46 38.73 1.81
C GLU A 814 17.09 38.06 2.06
N PRO A 815 16.16 38.73 2.76
CA PRO A 815 14.86 38.16 3.11
C PRO A 815 14.02 37.90 1.86
N ILE A 816 13.20 36.85 1.93
CA ILE A 816 12.27 36.47 0.86
C ILE A 816 10.86 36.86 1.25
N LEU A 817 10.13 37.51 0.34
CA LEU A 817 8.71 37.81 0.50
C LEU A 817 7.89 36.75 -0.23
N ALA A 818 7.24 35.86 0.53
CA ALA A 818 6.43 34.76 0.03
C ALA A 818 4.93 35.09 0.09
N TYR A 819 4.15 34.64 -0.88
CA TYR A 819 2.70 34.82 -0.94
C TYR A 819 1.97 33.47 -1.12
N SER A 820 0.83 33.33 -0.46
CA SER A 820 -0.12 32.23 -0.63
C SER A 820 -1.48 32.84 -0.96
N ALA A 821 -1.89 32.70 -2.22
CA ALA A 821 -3.07 33.33 -2.76
C ALA A 821 -4.10 32.30 -3.24
N HIS A 822 -5.37 32.62 -3.06
CA HIS A 822 -6.49 31.84 -3.56
C HIS A 822 -7.49 32.79 -4.23
N PHE A 823 -7.67 32.67 -5.54
CA PHE A 823 -8.55 33.57 -6.30
C PHE A 823 -9.95 33.01 -6.48
N GLU A 824 -10.90 33.89 -6.79
CA GLU A 824 -12.31 33.51 -6.90
C GLU A 824 -12.58 32.69 -8.17
N CYS A 825 -13.21 31.53 -7.99
CA CYS A 825 -13.58 30.64 -9.09
C CYS A 825 -14.92 31.05 -9.71
N PHE A 826 -15.86 31.60 -8.94
CA PHE A 826 -17.19 32.03 -9.40
C PHE A 826 -17.17 33.40 -10.09
N CYS A 827 -16.21 33.61 -10.98
CA CYS A 827 -16.07 34.83 -11.78
C CYS A 827 -15.39 34.59 -13.13
N GLY A 828 -15.42 35.59 -14.01
CA GLY A 828 -14.68 35.57 -15.27
C GLY A 828 -13.18 35.90 -15.12
N ILE A 829 -12.45 35.81 -16.24
CA ILE A 829 -11.03 36.17 -16.34
C ILE A 829 -10.78 37.57 -15.75
N SER A 830 -11.65 38.54 -16.03
CA SER A 830 -11.51 39.92 -15.55
C SER A 830 -11.55 40.02 -14.02
N GLY A 831 -12.34 39.18 -13.35
CA GLY A 831 -12.44 39.18 -11.89
C GLY A 831 -11.13 38.73 -11.25
N ARG A 832 -10.56 37.63 -11.75
CA ARG A 832 -9.26 37.14 -11.30
C ARG A 832 -8.11 38.08 -11.68
N VAL A 833 -8.18 38.77 -12.82
CA VAL A 833 -7.20 39.80 -13.20
C VAL A 833 -7.25 40.98 -12.22
N GLY A 834 -8.43 41.34 -11.69
CA GLY A 834 -8.55 42.34 -10.63
C GLY A 834 -7.80 41.92 -9.35
N GLN A 835 -8.00 40.67 -8.91
CA GLN A 835 -7.28 40.11 -7.75
C GLN A 835 -5.76 39.99 -8.01
N LEU A 836 -5.36 39.62 -9.23
CA LEU A 836 -3.97 39.61 -9.64
C LEU A 836 -3.37 41.03 -9.62
N ALA A 837 -4.13 42.04 -10.04
CA ALA A 837 -3.66 43.43 -10.06
C ALA A 837 -3.43 43.97 -8.65
N ASP A 838 -4.30 43.63 -7.69
CA ASP A 838 -4.08 43.92 -6.26
C ASP A 838 -2.77 43.28 -5.78
N LEU A 839 -2.49 42.03 -6.19
CA LEU A 839 -1.26 41.32 -5.82
C LEU A 839 0.00 41.89 -6.50
N ILE A 840 -0.08 42.29 -7.78
CA ILE A 840 1.01 42.95 -8.51
C ILE A 840 1.31 44.31 -7.89
N GLN A 841 0.28 45.08 -7.54
CA GLN A 841 0.44 46.37 -6.87
C GLN A 841 1.24 46.19 -5.57
N ASP A 842 0.79 45.24 -4.75
CA ASP A 842 1.40 44.97 -3.46
C ASP A 842 2.84 44.45 -3.58
N SER A 843 3.09 43.54 -4.53
CA SER A 843 4.45 43.08 -4.89
C SER A 843 5.39 44.22 -5.29
N ARG A 844 4.90 45.18 -6.07
CA ARG A 844 5.66 46.36 -6.51
C ARG A 844 5.94 47.33 -5.38
N THR A 845 4.95 47.62 -4.54
CA THR A 845 5.13 48.51 -3.39
C THR A 845 6.21 47.99 -2.43
N HIS A 846 6.37 46.66 -2.34
CA HIS A 846 7.36 46.03 -1.47
C HIS A 846 8.65 45.60 -2.21
N ALA A 847 8.76 45.86 -3.51
CA ALA A 847 9.86 45.39 -4.34
C ALA A 847 11.24 45.96 -3.95
N ASP A 848 11.27 47.17 -3.40
CA ASP A 848 12.51 47.84 -2.98
C ASP A 848 13.03 47.27 -1.65
N LYS A 849 12.11 46.91 -0.73
CA LYS A 849 12.45 46.33 0.57
C LYS A 849 12.69 44.82 0.48
N PHE A 850 11.92 44.13 -0.36
CA PHE A 850 11.97 42.69 -0.56
C PHE A 850 12.10 42.39 -2.06
N PRO A 851 13.33 42.46 -2.61
CA PRO A 851 13.57 42.23 -4.03
C PRO A 851 13.26 40.79 -4.44
N HIS A 852 13.54 39.82 -3.58
CA HIS A 852 13.33 38.40 -3.78
C HIS A 852 11.92 37.99 -3.34
N GLN A 853 11.10 37.53 -4.30
CA GLN A 853 9.69 37.22 -4.03
C GLN A 853 9.28 35.89 -4.63
N LEU A 854 8.43 35.17 -3.89
CA LEU A 854 7.85 33.89 -4.29
C LEU A 854 6.33 33.98 -4.16
N ILE A 855 5.58 33.73 -5.22
CA ILE A 855 4.12 33.80 -5.22
C ILE A 855 3.57 32.43 -5.57
N PHE A 856 2.84 31.82 -4.65
CA PHE A 856 2.22 30.51 -4.83
C PHE A 856 0.71 30.63 -4.68
N GLY A 857 -0.04 29.80 -5.39
CA GLY A 857 -1.46 29.70 -5.12
C GLY A 857 -2.31 29.06 -6.20
N ASP A 858 -3.54 28.73 -5.80
CA ASP A 858 -4.63 28.38 -6.71
C ASP A 858 -5.31 29.65 -7.22
N PHE A 859 -5.02 29.99 -8.48
CA PHE A 859 -5.59 31.17 -9.11
C PHE A 859 -6.90 30.87 -9.83
N ASN A 860 -7.39 29.63 -9.80
CA ASN A 860 -8.67 29.26 -10.38
C ASN A 860 -8.82 29.67 -11.87
N THR A 861 -7.73 29.54 -12.65
CA THR A 861 -7.67 29.95 -14.07
C THR A 861 -8.40 28.98 -15.02
N PHE A 862 -9.68 28.74 -14.74
CA PHE A 862 -10.56 27.80 -15.42
C PHE A 862 -11.32 28.38 -16.61
N GLY A 863 -11.09 29.64 -16.99
CA GLY A 863 -11.81 30.47 -17.95
C GLY A 863 -11.72 30.05 -19.43
N HIS A 864 -11.71 28.74 -19.69
CA HIS A 864 -11.53 28.15 -20.99
C HIS A 864 -12.35 26.86 -21.18
N SER A 865 -12.25 26.24 -22.36
CA SER A 865 -12.94 24.97 -22.68
C SER A 865 -14.45 24.98 -22.35
N LEU A 866 -14.95 23.99 -21.60
CA LEU A 866 -16.37 23.86 -21.25
C LEU A 866 -16.81 24.90 -20.20
N ALA A 867 -15.89 25.44 -19.39
CA ALA A 867 -16.22 26.44 -18.37
C ALA A 867 -16.76 27.73 -19.00
N ARG A 868 -16.35 28.05 -20.25
CA ARG A 868 -16.92 29.16 -21.04
C ARG A 868 -18.44 29.10 -21.17
N PHE A 869 -19.06 27.93 -21.06
CA PHE A 869 -20.52 27.81 -21.12
C PHE A 869 -21.19 27.92 -19.74
N SER A 870 -20.41 27.94 -18.66
CA SER A 870 -20.94 28.12 -17.31
C SER A 870 -21.39 29.57 -17.10
N PRO A 871 -22.66 29.79 -16.69
CA PRO A 871 -23.12 31.11 -16.30
C PRO A 871 -22.53 31.58 -14.97
N ILE A 872 -21.73 30.75 -14.27
CA ILE A 872 -21.21 31.03 -12.92
C ILE A 872 -19.68 31.17 -12.91
N PHE A 873 -18.93 30.37 -13.69
CA PHE A 873 -17.46 30.33 -13.68
C PHE A 873 -16.78 31.17 -14.79
N CYS A 874 -17.55 31.72 -15.73
CA CYS A 874 -17.04 32.53 -16.83
C CYS A 874 -18.01 33.67 -17.09
N THR A 875 -18.30 34.49 -16.10
CA THR A 875 -19.40 35.48 -16.13
C THR A 875 -19.14 36.68 -17.04
N ASP A 876 -17.89 36.90 -17.44
CA ASP A 876 -17.48 38.07 -18.23
C ASP A 876 -17.50 37.83 -19.75
N ARG A 877 -17.11 38.86 -20.51
CA ARG A 877 -17.02 38.76 -21.98
C ARG A 877 -15.78 38.06 -22.51
N TYR A 878 -14.74 37.85 -21.69
CA TYR A 878 -13.60 37.02 -22.08
C TYR A 878 -13.97 35.55 -22.22
N ARG A 879 -15.13 35.14 -21.69
CA ARG A 879 -15.86 33.93 -22.11
C ARG A 879 -15.74 33.66 -23.62
N TRP A 880 -15.91 34.70 -24.44
CA TRP A 880 -15.76 34.63 -25.90
C TRP A 880 -14.53 35.39 -26.41
N GLY A 881 -14.12 36.46 -25.71
CA GLY A 881 -12.97 37.28 -26.09
C GLY A 881 -11.62 36.55 -26.08
N SER A 882 -11.47 35.51 -25.26
CA SER A 882 -10.27 34.66 -25.24
C SER A 882 -10.40 33.37 -26.06
N LEU A 883 -11.40 33.29 -26.96
CA LEU A 883 -11.61 32.09 -27.78
C LEU A 883 -10.38 31.78 -28.65
N GLY A 884 -9.93 30.53 -28.59
CA GLY A 884 -8.68 30.09 -29.22
C GLY A 884 -7.48 30.08 -28.27
N MET A 885 -7.63 30.53 -27.03
CA MET A 885 -6.62 30.42 -25.98
C MET A 885 -7.21 29.79 -24.71
N SER A 886 -6.40 29.09 -23.93
CA SER A 886 -6.74 28.77 -22.54
C SER A 886 -6.63 30.04 -21.68
N GLU A 887 -7.22 30.06 -20.48
CA GLU A 887 -7.02 31.20 -19.58
C GLU A 887 -5.54 31.36 -19.17
N PRO A 888 -4.80 30.29 -18.82
CA PRO A 888 -3.36 30.40 -18.57
C PRO A 888 -2.55 30.99 -19.73
N GLU A 889 -2.86 30.59 -20.96
CA GLU A 889 -2.25 31.18 -22.16
C GLU A 889 -2.61 32.66 -22.32
N TRP A 890 -3.87 33.01 -22.02
CA TRP A 890 -4.34 34.38 -22.08
C TRP A 890 -3.60 35.25 -21.06
N TRP A 891 -3.41 34.76 -19.83
CA TRP A 891 -2.63 35.42 -18.78
C TRP A 891 -1.17 35.58 -19.19
N HIS A 892 -0.55 34.53 -19.73
CA HIS A 892 0.84 34.59 -20.18
C HIS A 892 1.05 35.66 -21.25
N HIS A 893 0.17 35.70 -22.25
CA HIS A 893 0.27 36.64 -23.36
C HIS A 893 -0.13 38.09 -23.01
N HIS A 894 -1.14 38.29 -22.16
CA HIS A 894 -1.63 39.65 -21.88
C HIS A 894 -0.97 40.29 -20.66
N ILE A 895 -0.41 39.51 -19.74
CA ILE A 895 0.13 40.01 -18.47
C ILE A 895 1.61 39.71 -18.35
N LEU A 896 2.02 38.44 -18.42
CA LEU A 896 3.42 38.05 -18.14
C LEU A 896 4.42 38.56 -19.19
N SER A 897 4.00 38.88 -20.41
CA SER A 897 4.88 39.41 -21.45
C SER A 897 5.00 40.93 -21.50
N TRP A 898 4.23 41.68 -20.71
CA TRP A 898 4.27 43.14 -20.69
C TRP A 898 5.07 43.67 -19.49
N TYR A 899 6.20 44.31 -19.75
CA TYR A 899 7.10 44.83 -18.71
C TYR A 899 7.07 46.35 -18.63
N SER A 900 7.63 46.91 -17.55
CA SER A 900 7.77 48.35 -17.39
C SER A 900 8.55 49.02 -18.54
N ASN A 901 9.45 48.29 -19.20
CA ASN A 901 10.20 48.76 -20.37
C ASN A 901 9.33 48.88 -21.63
N ASP A 902 8.23 48.12 -21.72
CA ASP A 902 7.29 48.17 -22.85
C ASP A 902 6.28 49.32 -22.66
N GLY A 903 6.04 49.74 -21.41
CA GLY A 903 5.33 50.96 -21.07
C GLY A 903 4.78 50.94 -19.63
N PRO A 904 4.48 52.12 -19.04
CA PRO A 904 3.97 52.23 -17.67
C PRO A 904 2.52 51.75 -17.49
N LYS A 905 1.83 51.47 -18.59
CA LYS A 905 0.46 50.95 -18.65
C LYS A 905 0.45 49.75 -19.60
N ASN A 906 -0.20 48.66 -19.21
CA ASN A 906 -0.32 47.47 -20.04
C ASN A 906 -1.32 47.69 -21.17
N LEU A 907 -0.82 48.12 -22.34
CA LEU A 907 -1.67 48.49 -23.47
C LEU A 907 -2.30 47.27 -24.18
N LEU A 908 -1.83 46.05 -23.91
CA LEU A 908 -2.47 44.83 -24.44
C LEU A 908 -3.90 44.65 -23.93
N LEU A 909 -4.22 45.27 -22.79
CA LEU A 909 -5.56 45.29 -22.22
C LEU A 909 -6.41 46.47 -22.73
N GLN A 910 -5.82 47.54 -23.29
CA GLN A 910 -6.52 48.78 -23.64
C GLN A 910 -7.55 48.61 -24.78
N HIS A 911 -7.26 47.74 -25.75
CA HIS A 911 -8.14 47.49 -26.91
C HIS A 911 -9.11 46.32 -26.72
N GLN A 912 -9.18 45.74 -25.52
CA GLN A 912 -10.16 44.72 -25.18
C GLN A 912 -11.42 45.40 -24.65
N PRO A 913 -12.64 45.07 -25.09
CA PRO A 913 -13.82 45.57 -24.41
C PRO A 913 -13.92 44.92 -22.98
N LEU A 914 -14.12 45.65 -21.86
CA LEU A 914 -14.53 45.14 -20.49
C LEU A 914 -15.96 45.47 -19.93
N PRO A 915 -16.69 44.57 -19.22
CA PRO A 915 -18.10 44.76 -18.79
C PRO A 915 -18.36 45.99 -17.90
N ARG A 916 -19.64 46.35 -17.69
CA ARG A 916 -20.05 47.47 -16.80
C ARG A 916 -19.41 47.32 -15.40
N GLY A 917 -18.51 48.26 -15.05
CA GLY A 917 -17.91 48.39 -13.72
C GLY A 917 -16.38 48.26 -13.66
N VAL A 918 -15.72 47.71 -14.69
CA VAL A 918 -14.26 47.75 -14.84
C VAL A 918 -13.99 48.23 -16.25
N ASP A 919 -13.63 49.50 -16.40
CA ASP A 919 -13.37 50.09 -17.71
C ASP A 919 -11.94 49.73 -18.15
N THR A 920 -11.66 49.41 -19.42
CA THR A 920 -10.26 49.28 -19.89
C THR A 920 -9.56 50.63 -19.97
N THR A 921 -10.32 51.70 -19.77
CA THR A 921 -9.80 53.03 -19.46
C THR A 921 -9.41 53.19 -17.99
N ASP A 922 -9.67 52.20 -17.12
CA ASP A 922 -9.25 52.23 -15.73
C ASP A 922 -7.72 52.19 -15.66
N GLU A 923 -7.18 53.39 -15.57
CA GLU A 923 -5.77 53.66 -15.52
C GLU A 923 -5.08 52.91 -14.37
N TRP A 924 -5.80 52.65 -13.26
CA TRP A 924 -5.27 51.89 -12.15
C TRP A 924 -5.02 50.44 -12.54
N LEU A 925 -5.99 49.78 -13.19
CA LEU A 925 -5.85 48.39 -13.62
C LEU A 925 -4.72 48.23 -14.66
N LEU A 926 -4.64 49.14 -15.64
CA LEU A 926 -3.59 49.10 -16.66
C LEU A 926 -2.19 49.28 -16.05
N LYS A 927 -2.05 50.11 -15.01
CA LYS A 927 -0.78 50.26 -14.29
C LYS A 927 -0.43 49.01 -13.49
N ASN A 928 -1.41 48.39 -12.84
CA ASN A 928 -1.23 47.24 -11.96
C ASN A 928 -1.34 45.87 -12.65
N THR A 929 -1.28 45.85 -13.98
CA THR A 929 -1.17 44.62 -14.80
C THR A 929 0.11 44.60 -15.63
N VAL A 930 1.05 45.51 -15.36
CA VAL A 930 2.41 45.48 -15.89
C VAL A 930 3.22 44.49 -15.04
N ASN A 931 3.87 43.50 -15.65
CA ASN A 931 4.62 42.45 -14.96
C ASN A 931 5.79 43.06 -14.14
N PRO A 932 5.90 42.78 -12.82
CA PRO A 932 6.99 43.26 -11.97
C PRO A 932 8.26 42.39 -12.01
N ASP A 933 8.52 41.69 -13.13
CA ASP A 933 9.58 40.69 -13.30
C ASP A 933 9.28 39.31 -12.70
N TRP A 934 8.01 38.91 -12.76
CA TRP A 934 7.57 37.54 -12.46
C TRP A 934 7.81 36.59 -13.63
N TRP A 935 8.23 35.38 -13.27
CA TRP A 935 8.40 34.25 -14.16
C TRP A 935 7.72 33.01 -13.57
N ASP A 936 6.98 32.26 -14.38
CA ASP A 936 6.48 30.93 -14.01
C ASP A 936 7.35 29.87 -14.70
N PRO A 937 8.04 28.99 -13.96
CA PRO A 937 8.86 27.94 -14.56
C PRO A 937 8.05 26.77 -15.17
N TYR A 938 6.73 26.74 -14.95
CA TYR A 938 5.86 25.69 -15.48
C TYR A 938 5.23 26.08 -16.83
N ASP A 939 5.14 25.12 -17.74
CA ASP A 939 4.58 25.30 -19.08
C ASP A 939 3.04 25.39 -19.00
N VAL A 940 2.49 26.54 -19.45
CA VAL A 940 1.05 26.84 -19.40
C VAL A 940 0.15 25.87 -20.18
N ARG A 941 0.72 25.00 -21.04
CA ARG A 941 -0.01 23.97 -21.81
C ARG A 941 0.25 22.55 -21.30
N LYS A 942 1.50 22.24 -20.95
CA LYS A 942 1.91 20.88 -20.59
C LYS A 942 1.69 20.58 -19.11
N ASP A 943 1.92 21.57 -18.25
CA ASP A 943 1.93 21.37 -16.80
C ASP A 943 0.53 21.58 -16.23
N ILE A 944 -0.28 20.54 -16.37
CA ILE A 944 -1.65 20.47 -15.87
C ILE A 944 -1.60 20.18 -14.37
N THR A 945 -2.16 21.09 -13.59
CA THR A 945 -2.13 21.03 -12.12
C THR A 945 -3.42 20.49 -11.53
N ILE A 946 -4.55 20.58 -12.24
CA ILE A 946 -5.80 19.92 -11.84
C ILE A 946 -6.28 18.95 -12.92
N SER A 947 -6.70 17.77 -12.46
CA SER A 947 -7.44 16.81 -13.27
C SER A 947 -8.60 16.28 -12.46
N ASN A 948 -9.83 16.40 -12.97
CA ASN A 948 -10.92 15.67 -12.32
C ASN A 948 -10.67 14.15 -12.39
N HIS A 949 -11.20 13.37 -11.44
CA HIS A 949 -11.09 11.91 -11.39
C HIS A 949 -11.53 11.17 -12.68
N LEU A 950 -12.14 11.89 -13.65
CA LEU A 950 -12.63 11.37 -14.93
C LEU A 950 -11.81 11.87 -16.15
N GLY A 951 -10.76 12.67 -15.95
CA GLY A 951 -9.83 13.16 -16.98
C GLY A 951 -10.41 14.12 -18.03
N TRP A 952 -11.56 14.74 -17.79
CA TRP A 952 -12.26 15.61 -18.75
C TRP A 952 -12.01 17.10 -18.56
N MET A 953 -11.53 17.49 -17.40
CA MET A 953 -11.07 18.84 -17.11
C MET A 953 -9.61 18.72 -16.76
N LYS A 954 -8.75 19.27 -17.62
CA LYS A 954 -7.31 19.40 -17.42
C LYS A 954 -7.00 20.87 -17.60
N ALA A 955 -6.55 21.52 -16.54
CA ALA A 955 -6.15 22.91 -16.55
C ALA A 955 -4.90 23.09 -15.70
N LYS A 956 -4.10 24.09 -16.05
CA LYS A 956 -3.18 24.69 -15.09
C LYS A 956 -3.98 25.73 -14.33
N VAL A 957 -4.08 25.56 -13.02
CA VAL A 957 -4.78 26.51 -12.13
C VAL A 957 -3.92 26.97 -10.98
N ASP A 958 -2.90 26.17 -10.65
CA ASP A 958 -1.87 26.49 -9.67
C ASP A 958 -0.69 27.17 -10.35
N TRP A 959 -0.20 28.23 -9.72
CA TRP A 959 0.88 29.06 -10.22
C TRP A 959 2.00 29.19 -9.19
N SER A 960 3.22 29.35 -9.69
CA SER A 960 4.41 29.55 -8.86
C SER A 960 5.30 30.62 -9.48
N PHE A 961 4.97 31.89 -9.25
CA PHE A 961 5.78 32.98 -9.76
C PHE A 961 7.01 33.20 -8.90
N VAL A 962 8.13 33.39 -9.57
CA VAL A 962 9.40 33.79 -8.96
C VAL A 962 9.81 35.18 -9.44
N ARG A 963 10.36 35.98 -8.53
CA ARG A 963 10.93 37.30 -8.82
C ARG A 963 12.34 37.38 -8.26
N ARG A 964 13.31 37.71 -9.11
CA ARG A 964 14.74 37.77 -8.75
C ARG A 964 15.25 36.47 -8.12
N MET A 965 14.76 35.33 -8.61
CA MET A 965 15.20 34.01 -8.18
C MET A 965 15.51 33.15 -9.40
N LYS A 966 16.65 32.49 -9.38
CA LYS A 966 17.07 31.49 -10.35
C LYS A 966 16.38 30.17 -10.01
N VAL A 967 15.61 29.64 -10.94
CA VAL A 967 15.04 28.29 -10.84
C VAL A 967 16.13 27.28 -11.18
N VAL A 968 16.49 26.44 -10.20
CA VAL A 968 17.47 25.36 -10.32
C VAL A 968 16.78 24.12 -10.90
N SER A 969 15.65 23.75 -10.32
CA SER A 969 14.82 22.63 -10.78
C SER A 969 13.35 22.89 -10.44
N ASN A 970 12.46 22.27 -11.22
CA ASN A 970 11.03 22.27 -10.97
C ASN A 970 10.42 20.92 -11.34
N TYR A 971 9.49 20.43 -10.52
CA TYR A 971 8.73 19.22 -10.81
C TYR A 971 7.34 19.27 -10.17
N MET A 972 6.45 18.37 -10.59
CA MET A 972 5.13 18.22 -10.01
C MET A 972 5.04 16.88 -9.27
N ASP A 973 4.52 16.90 -8.05
CA ASP A 973 4.22 15.70 -7.25
C ASP A 973 2.71 15.44 -7.20
N ASN A 974 2.28 14.32 -6.59
CA ASN A 974 0.89 13.82 -6.60
C ASN A 974 0.40 13.52 -8.03
N GLU A 975 1.19 12.78 -8.82
CA GLU A 975 0.90 12.51 -10.24
C GLU A 975 -0.41 11.74 -10.48
N ASP A 976 -0.86 10.98 -9.48
CA ASP A 976 -2.04 10.13 -9.53
C ASP A 976 -3.29 10.76 -8.87
N PHE A 977 -3.16 11.98 -8.33
CA PHE A 977 -4.25 12.71 -7.66
C PHE A 977 -4.88 11.94 -6.48
N GLN A 978 -4.11 11.06 -5.83
CA GLN A 978 -4.62 10.30 -4.68
C GLN A 978 -4.70 11.14 -3.40
N MET A 979 -3.76 12.06 -3.21
CA MET A 979 -3.63 12.84 -1.97
C MET A 979 -4.41 14.16 -2.01
N SER A 980 -4.61 14.70 -3.21
CA SER A 980 -5.32 15.95 -3.50
C SER A 980 -5.82 15.91 -4.95
N ASP A 981 -6.88 16.65 -5.26
CA ASP A 981 -7.35 16.87 -6.64
C ASP A 981 -6.45 17.84 -7.43
N HIS A 982 -5.48 18.46 -6.76
CA HIS A 982 -4.40 19.27 -7.34
C HIS A 982 -3.04 18.56 -7.24
N LYS A 983 -2.18 18.77 -8.23
CA LYS A 983 -0.76 18.41 -8.16
C LYS A 983 -0.02 19.38 -7.25
N CYS A 984 1.01 18.89 -6.56
CA CYS A 984 1.90 19.74 -5.79
C CYS A 984 2.99 20.31 -6.71
N LEU A 985 3.16 21.65 -6.74
CA LEU A 985 4.23 22.31 -7.48
C LEU A 985 5.46 22.46 -6.59
N VAL A 986 6.59 21.85 -6.98
CA VAL A 986 7.84 21.88 -6.20
C VAL A 986 8.92 22.63 -6.97
N LEU A 987 9.46 23.66 -6.33
CA LEU A 987 10.51 24.51 -6.88
C LEU A 987 11.77 24.50 -6.03
N GLU A 988 12.91 24.29 -6.69
CA GLU A 988 14.23 24.56 -6.13
C GLU A 988 14.73 25.88 -6.72
N VAL A 989 15.02 26.84 -5.85
CA VAL A 989 15.37 28.21 -6.24
C VAL A 989 16.62 28.71 -5.52
N ASP A 990 17.39 29.53 -6.22
CA ASP A 990 18.50 30.30 -5.69
C ASP A 990 18.36 31.77 -6.09
N TYR A 991 19.23 32.65 -5.64
CA TYR A 991 19.19 34.08 -5.95
C TYR A 991 19.63 34.28 -7.41
N SER A 992 18.87 35.05 -8.20
CA SER A 992 19.20 35.26 -9.62
C SER A 992 20.26 36.35 -9.81
N THR A 993 20.93 36.29 -10.96
CA THR A 993 21.74 37.39 -11.49
C THR A 993 20.90 38.24 -12.46
N PRO A 994 21.29 39.50 -12.72
CA PRO A 994 20.59 40.35 -13.69
C PRO A 994 20.46 39.73 -15.09
N GLU A 995 21.46 38.97 -15.54
CA GLU A 995 21.43 38.27 -16.82
C GLU A 995 20.37 37.16 -16.83
N GLN A 996 20.22 36.45 -15.73
CA GLN A 996 19.20 35.42 -15.58
C GLN A 996 17.79 36.02 -15.56
N ASP A 997 17.60 37.15 -14.87
CA ASP A 997 16.33 37.90 -14.91
C ASP A 997 16.00 38.37 -16.32
N GLN A 998 16.98 38.92 -17.05
CA GLN A 998 16.80 39.32 -18.45
C GLN A 998 16.42 38.13 -19.33
N LYS A 999 17.05 36.96 -19.13
CA LYS A 999 16.71 35.72 -19.83
C LYS A 999 15.25 35.32 -19.58
N TYR A 1000 14.75 35.42 -18.35
CA TYR A 1000 13.34 35.13 -18.05
C TYR A 1000 12.38 36.12 -18.73
N ARG A 1001 12.75 37.41 -18.82
CA ARG A 1001 11.95 38.39 -19.58
C ARG A 1001 11.84 38.03 -21.06
N GLU A 1002 12.96 37.68 -21.68
CA GLU A 1002 12.99 37.27 -23.08
C GLU A 1002 12.21 35.96 -23.31
N LEU A 1003 12.30 35.00 -22.39
CA LEU A 1003 11.50 33.77 -22.45
C LEU A 1003 10.01 34.05 -22.34
N ASN A 1004 9.56 34.93 -21.43
CA ASN A 1004 8.16 35.32 -21.35
C ASN A 1004 7.65 35.94 -22.66
N LYS A 1005 8.45 36.83 -23.26
CA LYS A 1005 8.13 37.43 -24.58
C LYS A 1005 8.13 36.40 -25.70
N LEU A 1006 9.07 35.45 -25.71
CA LEU A 1006 9.15 34.37 -26.69
C LEU A 1006 7.90 33.48 -26.64
N VAL A 1007 7.52 33.04 -25.44
CA VAL A 1007 6.31 32.21 -25.23
C VAL A 1007 5.07 32.97 -25.70
N ALA A 1008 4.94 34.26 -25.37
CA ALA A 1008 3.81 35.07 -25.82
C ALA A 1008 3.73 35.20 -27.35
N ARG A 1009 4.87 35.32 -28.05
CA ARG A 1009 4.94 35.32 -29.53
C ARG A 1009 4.58 33.96 -30.13
N ASP A 1010 5.02 32.84 -29.54
CA ASP A 1010 4.63 31.49 -29.98
C ASP A 1010 3.11 31.30 -29.84
N LEU A 1011 2.54 31.67 -28.69
CA LEU A 1011 1.09 31.62 -28.45
C LEU A 1011 0.31 32.46 -29.47
N GLU A 1012 0.79 33.66 -29.81
CA GLU A 1012 0.15 34.53 -30.79
C GLU A 1012 0.24 33.98 -32.23
N SER A 1013 1.43 33.51 -32.65
CA SER A 1013 1.63 32.92 -33.97
C SER A 1013 0.72 31.69 -34.19
N ARG A 1014 0.57 30.86 -33.16
CA ARG A 1014 -0.32 29.69 -33.17
C ARG A 1014 -1.78 30.13 -33.22
N ARG A 1015 -2.19 31.11 -32.42
CA ARG A 1015 -3.54 31.68 -32.48
C ARG A 1015 -3.86 32.18 -33.90
N GLN A 1016 -2.93 32.83 -34.57
CA GLN A 1016 -3.10 33.28 -35.95
C GLN A 1016 -3.23 32.10 -36.94
N SER A 1017 -2.40 31.05 -36.81
CA SER A 1017 -2.50 29.84 -37.65
C SER A 1017 -3.78 29.02 -37.42
N GLU A 1018 -4.21 28.88 -36.16
CA GLU A 1018 -5.45 28.20 -35.77
C GLU A 1018 -6.68 29.02 -36.17
N ASN A 1019 -6.61 30.36 -36.12
CA ASN A 1019 -7.65 31.24 -36.65
C ASN A 1019 -7.76 31.18 -38.17
N PHE A 1020 -6.66 30.93 -38.89
CA PHE A 1020 -6.68 30.70 -40.34
C PHE A 1020 -7.44 29.39 -40.67
N HIS A 1021 -7.24 28.33 -39.89
CA HIS A 1021 -8.00 27.08 -39.99
C HIS A 1021 -9.46 27.21 -39.52
N ARG A 1022 -9.73 28.05 -38.52
CA ARG A 1022 -11.09 28.27 -37.99
C ARG A 1022 -11.93 29.24 -38.81
N LYS A 1023 -11.36 30.22 -39.53
CA LYS A 1023 -12.11 31.03 -40.52
C LYS A 1023 -12.68 30.17 -41.65
N ALA A 1024 -12.05 29.04 -41.99
CA ALA A 1024 -12.60 28.05 -42.91
C ALA A 1024 -13.77 27.22 -42.31
N VAL A 1025 -13.86 27.12 -40.98
CA VAL A 1025 -14.86 26.29 -40.28
C VAL A 1025 -16.02 27.11 -39.68
N PHE A 1026 -15.78 28.36 -39.29
CA PHE A 1026 -16.82 29.27 -38.76
C PHE A 1026 -17.76 29.84 -39.83
N ALA A 1027 -17.48 29.63 -41.12
CA ALA A 1027 -18.46 29.84 -42.18
C ALA A 1027 -19.63 28.82 -42.14
N ALA A 1028 -19.53 27.78 -41.32
CA ALA A 1028 -20.55 26.73 -41.17
C ALA A 1028 -20.93 26.51 -39.70
N GLY A 1029 -22.02 27.14 -39.25
CA GLY A 1029 -22.83 26.65 -38.14
C GLY A 1029 -22.62 27.35 -36.79
N GLY A 1030 -23.52 28.30 -36.49
CA GLY A 1030 -23.63 28.97 -35.21
C GLY A 1030 -24.26 28.13 -34.08
N LEU A 1031 -23.70 28.32 -32.88
CA LEU A 1031 -24.32 28.38 -31.54
C LEU A 1031 -25.55 27.50 -31.19
N ALA A 1032 -25.39 26.64 -30.17
CA ALA A 1032 -26.34 26.54 -29.04
C ALA A 1032 -25.83 25.64 -27.90
N CYS A 1033 -25.22 26.23 -26.88
CA CYS A 1033 -25.04 25.65 -25.55
C CYS A 1033 -25.77 26.56 -24.54
N ALA A 1034 -26.70 25.98 -23.80
CA ALA A 1034 -26.67 26.08 -22.35
C ALA A 1034 -26.39 24.64 -21.87
N ALA A 1035 -25.85 24.44 -20.67
CA ALA A 1035 -25.94 23.22 -19.85
C ALA A 1035 -25.44 23.51 -18.45
N THR A 1036 -26.34 23.26 -17.50
CA THR A 1036 -26.15 23.31 -16.06
C THR A 1036 -25.02 22.37 -15.65
N ILE A 1037 -23.97 22.92 -15.03
CA ILE A 1037 -22.77 22.22 -14.59
C ILE A 1037 -22.75 22.25 -13.06
N PHE A 1038 -22.62 21.07 -12.44
CA PHE A 1038 -22.26 20.90 -11.02
C PHE A 1038 -20.77 20.51 -10.94
N PHE A 1039 -19.97 21.32 -10.23
CA PHE A 1039 -18.64 21.07 -9.63
C PHE A 1039 -18.70 21.83 -8.27
N PHE A 1040 -18.24 21.38 -7.10
CA PHE A 1040 -17.01 20.69 -6.70
C PHE A 1040 -17.29 19.56 -5.67
N LYS A 1041 -16.32 18.66 -5.45
CA LYS A 1041 -16.38 17.64 -4.40
C LYS A 1041 -15.04 17.60 -3.66
N TRP A 1042 -15.01 18.28 -2.52
CA TRP A 1042 -13.91 18.38 -1.57
C TRP A 1042 -13.65 17.02 -0.89
N VAL A 1043 -12.40 16.59 -0.80
CA VAL A 1043 -12.00 15.41 0.00
C VAL A 1043 -10.70 15.67 0.75
N ARG A 1044 -10.82 15.59 2.09
CA ARG A 1044 -9.86 15.14 3.12
C ARG A 1044 -8.40 14.92 2.69
N LEU A 1045 -7.49 15.71 3.30
CA LEU A 1045 -6.17 15.22 3.68
C LEU A 1045 -6.31 14.10 4.74
N PRO A 1046 -5.53 13.01 4.68
CA PRO A 1046 -5.51 11.96 5.70
C PRO A 1046 -5.08 12.46 7.08
#